data_AF-A0A835P8R1-F1
#
_entry.id   AF-A0A835P8R1-F1
#
_cell.length_a   1.000
_cell.length_b   1.000
_cell.length_c   1.000
_cell.angle_alpha   90.00
_cell.angle_beta   90.00
_cell.angle_gamma   90.00
#
_symmetry.space_group_name_H-M   'P 1'
#
loop_
_entity.id
_entity.type
_entity.pdbx_description
1 polymer ?
#
loop_
_entity_poly.entity_id
_entity_poly.type
_entity_poly.pdbx_seq_one_letter_code
_entity_poly.pdbx_strand_id
1 'polypeptide(L)'
;MRKLVDNRIRTLIENGVKLRHRSMFVIIGDKSRNQIVNLHYMLSKAVIKSRPTVLWCYKGKLELSSHKKKRAKQMKKLAQRGLLDLEKVDPFSLFIESTNITYCLYKDSERVLGNTFGMCILQDFEALTPNLLARTIETVEGGGLVILLLRSLTSLTSLYTMVMDVHDRFRTESHSKAVARFNERFLLSIASCKACLVVDDELNVLQISSHFRSIQPVVVAEDSEGLSEKARELKDLKEQFRDELPVGPLIGKSCTMDQCRAIITFVDAILDKALRSTVALIAARGRGKSAALGLAVAGAIFTGYSNIFVTAPSAENLKTLFEFVCRGLNSLDYMEHLHYNVLKSDDPDMKNVTIQINVFKQHRQTIKYLRPQDGNKFSQVELLVIDEAAAIPLPIVKSLLGPYLIFLSSTVNGYEGTGRSLSLKLLQQLESQSQTPSQNHVNSHSGKLFRKMELHESIRYASNDPIESWLNGFLCLDVASSIPNISRLPHPSKCDLYYVNRDTLFSYHKESELFLQRMMALYVASHYKNSPNDLQLMSDAPSHHLFVLLGPVDESQNQLPDILCVIQVCLEGKISMKSTLKSLGEGHSPSGDQIAWKICEQFQEVAFPSLSGARIVRIAVHPSALRLGYGSAAVNLLTRYYKGQLADFVEEEEEAEVNEGHEMNIIEAAKKGKGVF
;
A
#
# COMPACT_ATOMS: atom_id res chain seq x y z
N MET A 1 15.36 4.83 -39.71
CA MET A 1 14.08 4.48 -40.35
C MET A 1 12.96 5.14 -39.56
N ARG A 2 12.11 5.99 -40.17
CA ARG A 2 10.98 6.61 -39.45
C ARG A 2 9.80 5.62 -39.48
N LYS A 3 9.50 5.00 -38.34
CA LYS A 3 8.37 4.07 -38.18
C LYS A 3 7.17 4.84 -37.64
N LEU A 4 5.99 4.56 -38.19
CA LEU A 4 4.75 5.13 -37.66
C LEU A 4 4.40 4.38 -36.37
N VAL A 5 4.35 5.11 -35.25
CA VAL A 5 4.00 4.54 -33.95
C VAL A 5 2.52 4.19 -33.93
N ASP A 6 2.17 3.07 -33.29
CA ASP A 6 0.79 2.65 -33.14
C ASP A 6 -0.06 3.71 -32.44
N ASN A 7 -1.18 4.10 -33.06
CA ASN A 7 -2.08 5.12 -32.55
C ASN A 7 -2.62 4.78 -31.15
N ARG A 8 -2.71 3.49 -30.79
CA ARG A 8 -3.23 3.04 -29.49
C ARG A 8 -2.44 3.60 -28.30
N ILE A 9 -1.12 3.73 -28.44
CA ILE A 9 -0.25 4.31 -27.40
C ILE A 9 -0.66 5.76 -27.14
N ARG A 10 -0.83 6.53 -28.22
CA ARG A 10 -1.23 7.93 -28.14
C ARG A 10 -2.64 8.08 -27.59
N THR A 11 -3.59 7.28 -28.08
CA THR A 11 -4.98 7.30 -27.62
C THR A 11 -5.09 6.96 -26.14
N LEU A 12 -4.31 6.00 -25.63
CA LEU A 12 -4.30 5.66 -24.21
C LEU A 12 -3.83 6.84 -23.35
N ILE A 13 -2.74 7.50 -23.74
CA ILE A 13 -2.22 8.68 -23.02
C ILE A 13 -3.23 9.83 -23.05
N GLU A 14 -3.81 10.13 -24.22
CA GLU A 14 -4.80 11.21 -24.36
C GLU A 14 -6.07 10.91 -23.55
N ASN A 15 -6.55 9.67 -23.55
CA ASN A 15 -7.68 9.23 -22.73
C ASN A 15 -7.37 9.35 -21.23
N GLY A 16 -6.18 8.93 -20.80
CA GLY A 16 -5.73 9.04 -19.41
C GLY A 16 -5.71 10.50 -18.93
N VAL A 17 -5.21 11.42 -19.75
CA VAL A 17 -5.18 12.85 -19.43
C VAL A 17 -6.60 13.44 -19.36
N LYS A 18 -7.48 13.11 -20.32
CA LYS A 18 -8.87 13.60 -20.35
C LYS A 18 -9.68 13.11 -19.15
N LEU A 19 -9.58 11.82 -18.82
CA LEU A 19 -10.31 11.21 -17.71
C LEU A 19 -9.63 11.41 -16.35
N ARG A 20 -8.42 11.98 -16.32
CA ARG A 20 -7.53 12.01 -15.14
C ARG A 20 -7.31 10.61 -14.52
N HIS A 21 -7.17 9.60 -15.37
CA HIS A 21 -6.78 8.24 -14.97
C HIS A 21 -5.29 8.00 -15.22
N ARG A 22 -4.66 7.14 -14.43
CA ARG A 22 -3.27 6.75 -14.66
C ARG A 22 -3.19 5.75 -15.80
N SER A 23 -2.08 5.73 -16.52
CA SER A 23 -1.79 4.69 -17.52
C SER A 23 -0.47 4.02 -17.22
N MET A 24 -0.39 2.72 -17.49
CA MET A 24 0.81 1.91 -17.25
C MET A 24 1.39 1.39 -18.57
N PHE A 25 2.72 1.44 -18.71
CA PHE A 25 3.46 0.88 -19.82
C PHE A 25 4.52 -0.08 -19.32
N VAL A 26 4.55 -1.28 -19.88
CA VAL A 26 5.60 -2.27 -19.65
C VAL A 26 6.45 -2.35 -20.91
N ILE A 27 7.69 -1.87 -20.84
CA ILE A 27 8.60 -1.84 -21.98
C ILE A 27 9.55 -3.02 -21.89
N ILE A 28 9.57 -3.87 -22.91
CA ILE A 28 10.42 -5.04 -23.01
C ILE A 28 11.56 -4.75 -23.99
N GLY A 29 12.78 -4.70 -23.44
CA GLY A 29 14.03 -4.72 -24.19
C GLY A 29 15.10 -3.76 -23.68
N ASP A 30 16.22 -3.77 -24.38
CA ASP A 30 17.48 -3.13 -23.97
C ASP A 30 17.56 -1.66 -24.41
N LYS A 31 16.77 -1.26 -25.42
CA LYS A 31 16.71 0.12 -25.94
C LYS A 31 15.55 0.94 -25.36
N SER A 32 14.98 0.49 -24.26
CA SER A 32 13.85 1.13 -23.56
C SER A 32 14.06 2.61 -23.21
N ARG A 33 15.30 3.06 -22.99
CA ARG A 33 15.64 4.47 -22.68
C ARG A 33 15.12 5.47 -23.72
N ASN A 34 15.30 5.16 -25.00
CA ASN A 34 14.86 6.06 -26.08
C ASN A 34 13.33 6.16 -26.10
N GLN A 35 12.66 5.08 -25.71
CA GLN A 35 11.21 5.03 -25.67
C GLN A 35 10.62 5.79 -24.49
N ILE A 36 11.32 5.86 -23.35
CA ILE A 36 10.95 6.73 -22.23
C ILE A 36 10.88 8.20 -22.68
N VAL A 37 11.85 8.65 -23.49
CA VAL A 37 11.87 10.02 -24.03
C VAL A 37 10.66 10.27 -24.93
N ASN A 38 10.36 9.32 -25.80
CA ASN A 38 9.21 9.41 -26.72
C ASN A 38 7.88 9.47 -25.94
N LEU A 39 7.71 8.61 -24.94
CA LEU A 39 6.51 8.59 -24.09
C LEU A 39 6.37 9.88 -23.27
N HIS A 40 7.46 10.39 -22.70
CA HIS A 40 7.44 11.68 -22.00
C HIS A 40 7.09 12.83 -22.94
N TYR A 41 7.59 12.82 -24.18
CA TYR A 41 7.23 13.81 -25.19
C TYR A 41 5.75 13.74 -25.57
N MET A 42 5.20 12.54 -25.76
CA MET A 42 3.78 12.34 -26.02
C MET A 42 2.91 12.83 -24.86
N LEU A 43 3.30 12.51 -23.62
CA LEU A 43 2.62 12.99 -22.41
C LEU A 43 2.67 14.51 -22.31
N SER A 44 3.84 15.12 -22.52
CA SER A 44 4.01 16.58 -22.49
C SER A 44 3.20 17.30 -23.55
N LYS A 45 2.92 16.64 -24.68
CA LYS A 45 2.05 17.18 -25.73
C LYS A 45 0.57 17.06 -25.40
N ALA A 46 0.18 15.98 -24.71
CA ALA A 46 -1.20 15.76 -24.29
C ALA A 46 -1.60 16.63 -23.08
N VAL A 47 -0.67 16.84 -22.14
CA VAL A 47 -0.88 17.70 -20.98
C VAL A 47 -0.68 19.16 -21.40
N ILE A 48 -1.78 19.91 -21.59
CA ILE A 48 -1.77 21.35 -21.97
C ILE A 48 -1.14 22.24 -20.85
N LYS A 49 -0.84 21.67 -19.68
CA LYS A 49 -0.30 22.34 -18.48
C LYS A 49 1.26 22.36 -18.47
N SER A 50 1.84 22.63 -17.29
CA SER A 50 3.26 22.51 -16.99
C SER A 50 3.80 21.12 -17.29
N ARG A 51 5.07 21.04 -17.74
CA ARG A 51 5.76 19.77 -18.00
C ARG A 51 5.69 18.84 -16.78
N PRO A 52 5.40 17.54 -16.98
CA PRO A 52 5.28 16.59 -15.89
C PRO A 52 6.63 16.38 -15.18
N THR A 53 6.59 16.26 -13.86
CA THR A 53 7.77 15.86 -13.06
C THR A 53 7.98 14.35 -13.16
N VAL A 54 9.25 13.92 -13.12
CA VAL A 54 9.60 12.51 -13.32
C VAL A 54 10.24 11.95 -12.05
N LEU A 55 9.75 10.81 -11.59
CA LEU A 55 10.34 9.99 -10.53
C LEU A 55 11.09 8.82 -11.17
N TRP A 56 12.40 8.72 -10.94
CA TRP A 56 13.22 7.61 -11.42
C TRP A 56 13.67 6.75 -10.25
N CYS A 57 13.13 5.53 -10.16
CA CYS A 57 13.45 4.57 -9.11
C CYS A 57 14.37 3.46 -9.62
N TYR A 58 15.44 3.16 -8.87
CA TYR A 58 16.46 2.18 -9.25
C TYR A 58 17.09 1.51 -8.02
N LYS A 59 17.71 0.33 -8.23
CA LYS A 59 18.35 -0.44 -7.15
C LYS A 59 19.72 0.07 -6.76
N GLY A 60 20.62 0.26 -7.74
CA GLY A 60 22.02 0.60 -7.43
C GLY A 60 22.86 1.16 -8.57
N LYS A 61 22.67 0.72 -9.81
CA LYS A 61 23.41 1.25 -10.96
C LYS A 61 22.48 2.02 -11.88
N LEU A 62 22.63 3.35 -11.87
CA LEU A 62 22.24 4.18 -13.00
C LEU A 62 23.36 4.15 -14.03
N GLU A 63 23.04 3.96 -15.29
CA GLU A 63 24.05 3.96 -16.36
C GLU A 63 24.61 5.38 -16.60
N LEU A 64 23.80 6.41 -16.34
CA LEU A 64 24.24 7.81 -16.24
C LEU A 64 24.07 8.31 -14.81
N SER A 65 25.12 8.91 -14.24
CA SER A 65 25.05 9.41 -12.87
C SER A 65 23.93 10.45 -12.69
N SER A 66 23.24 10.38 -11.54
CA SER A 66 22.28 11.40 -11.10
C SER A 66 22.93 12.78 -10.92
N HIS A 67 24.23 12.83 -10.58
CA HIS A 67 24.95 14.08 -10.40
C HIS A 67 25.44 14.68 -11.72
N LYS A 68 24.99 15.89 -12.05
CA LYS A 68 25.39 16.66 -13.26
C LYS A 68 26.90 16.66 -13.51
N LYS A 69 27.72 16.93 -12.48
CA LYS A 69 29.20 16.96 -12.59
C LYS A 69 29.82 15.59 -12.89
N LYS A 70 29.32 14.52 -12.27
CA LYS A 70 29.81 13.14 -12.52
C LYS A 70 29.39 12.66 -13.91
N ARG A 71 28.19 13.02 -14.34
CA ARG A 71 27.67 12.73 -15.68
C ARG A 71 28.48 13.42 -16.77
N ALA A 72 28.77 14.71 -16.64
CA ALA A 72 29.62 15.42 -17.60
C ALA A 72 31.02 14.78 -17.73
N LYS A 73 31.58 14.28 -16.62
CA LYS A 73 32.84 13.50 -16.64
C LYS A 73 32.69 12.14 -17.33
N GLN A 74 31.58 11.42 -17.11
CA GLN A 74 31.28 10.15 -17.79
C GLN A 74 31.10 10.35 -19.31
N MET A 75 30.34 11.37 -19.72
CA MET A 75 30.13 11.71 -21.13
C MET A 75 31.45 12.10 -21.81
N LYS A 76 32.29 12.91 -21.16
CA LYS A 76 33.64 13.22 -21.66
C LYS A 76 34.51 11.98 -21.79
N LYS A 77 34.46 11.04 -20.83
CA LYS A 77 35.18 9.75 -20.93
C LYS A 77 34.67 8.88 -22.07
N LEU A 78 33.37 8.86 -22.33
CA LEU A 78 32.77 8.09 -23.42
C LEU A 78 33.10 8.68 -24.79
N ALA A 79 33.09 10.01 -24.92
CA ALA A 79 33.54 10.73 -26.11
C ALA A 79 35.03 10.52 -26.37
N GLN A 80 35.88 10.57 -25.32
CA GLN A 80 37.32 10.27 -25.43
C GLN A 80 37.62 8.82 -25.84
N ARG A 81 36.70 7.89 -25.58
CA ARG A 81 36.79 6.48 -26.02
C ARG A 81 36.25 6.25 -27.43
N GLY A 82 35.77 7.29 -28.13
CA GLY A 82 35.22 7.19 -29.48
C GLY A 82 33.85 6.48 -29.56
N LEU A 83 33.18 6.26 -28.43
CA LEU A 83 31.87 5.57 -28.35
C LEU A 83 30.68 6.53 -28.50
N LEU A 84 30.93 7.85 -28.61
CA LEU A 84 29.91 8.89 -28.59
C LEU A 84 30.32 10.04 -29.54
N ASP A 85 29.52 10.26 -30.58
CA ASP A 85 29.64 11.43 -31.47
C ASP A 85 29.22 12.69 -30.71
N LEU A 86 30.08 13.71 -30.65
CA LEU A 86 29.79 14.98 -29.97
C LEU A 86 28.72 15.82 -30.69
N GLU A 87 28.49 15.58 -31.98
CA GLU A 87 27.52 16.31 -32.80
C GLU A 87 26.11 15.71 -32.76
N LYS A 88 25.98 14.40 -32.52
CA LYS A 88 24.68 13.75 -32.33
C LYS A 88 24.30 13.78 -30.85
N VAL A 89 23.55 14.81 -30.47
CA VAL A 89 23.00 14.89 -29.12
C VAL A 89 22.01 13.74 -28.93
N ASP A 90 22.34 12.82 -28.03
CA ASP A 90 21.46 11.73 -27.63
C ASP A 90 20.16 12.30 -27.04
N PRO A 91 18.97 11.98 -27.59
CA PRO A 91 17.68 12.46 -27.08
C PRO A 91 17.49 12.21 -25.58
N PHE A 92 18.05 11.12 -25.06
CA PHE A 92 17.99 10.78 -23.64
C PHE A 92 18.81 11.75 -22.77
N SER A 93 19.96 12.21 -23.27
CA SER A 93 20.77 13.21 -22.57
C SER A 93 20.04 14.56 -22.47
N LEU A 94 19.39 15.00 -23.55
CA LEU A 94 18.53 16.19 -23.54
C LEU A 94 17.34 16.06 -22.60
N PHE A 95 16.72 14.88 -22.56
CA PHE A 95 15.63 14.59 -21.64
C PHE A 95 16.07 14.79 -20.19
N ILE A 96 17.20 14.22 -19.78
CA ILE A 96 17.67 14.34 -18.40
C ILE A 96 18.06 15.79 -18.03
N GLU A 97 18.59 16.57 -18.97
CA GLU A 97 18.97 17.96 -18.71
C GLU A 97 17.78 18.92 -18.65
N SER A 98 16.77 18.69 -19.48
CA SER A 98 15.61 19.57 -19.64
C SER A 98 14.46 19.27 -18.68
N THR A 99 14.40 18.06 -18.13
CA THR A 99 13.30 17.63 -17.24
C THR A 99 13.71 17.62 -15.78
N ASN A 100 12.73 17.84 -14.90
CA ASN A 100 12.95 17.77 -13.46
C ASN A 100 12.78 16.32 -12.98
N ILE A 101 13.90 15.59 -12.92
CA ILE A 101 13.96 14.20 -12.50
C ILE A 101 14.38 14.08 -11.05
N THR A 102 13.52 13.47 -10.23
CA THR A 102 13.83 13.06 -8.87
C THR A 102 14.32 11.62 -8.87
N TYR A 103 15.58 11.41 -8.49
CA TYR A 103 16.17 10.09 -8.40
C TYR A 103 15.96 9.50 -7.01
N CYS A 104 15.44 8.27 -6.93
CA CYS A 104 15.18 7.58 -5.68
C CYS A 104 15.74 6.15 -5.73
N LEU A 105 16.46 5.75 -4.69
CA LEU A 105 16.84 4.35 -4.51
C LEU A 105 15.63 3.57 -3.98
N TYR A 106 15.45 2.31 -4.38
CA TYR A 106 14.35 1.49 -3.87
C TYR A 106 14.31 1.39 -2.34
N LYS A 107 15.49 1.40 -1.69
CA LYS A 107 15.63 1.42 -0.22
C LYS A 107 15.07 2.71 0.41
N ASP A 108 15.13 3.83 -0.30
CA ASP A 108 14.74 5.16 0.17
C ASP A 108 13.35 5.57 -0.34
N SER A 109 12.54 4.61 -0.80
CA SER A 109 11.20 4.85 -1.37
C SER A 109 10.25 5.60 -0.44
N GLU A 110 10.51 5.60 0.87
CA GLU A 110 9.73 6.31 1.89
C GLU A 110 9.85 7.84 1.77
N ARG A 111 10.95 8.36 1.20
CA ARG A 111 11.13 9.81 1.00
C ARG A 111 10.22 10.38 -0.09
N VAL A 112 9.69 9.53 -0.95
CA VAL A 112 8.81 9.92 -2.05
C VAL A 112 7.39 10.19 -1.54
N LEU A 113 7.08 9.70 -0.34
CA LEU A 113 5.78 9.87 0.28
C LEU A 113 5.46 11.35 0.52
N GLY A 114 4.22 11.74 0.24
CA GLY A 114 3.78 13.14 0.31
C GLY A 114 4.06 13.96 -0.95
N ASN A 115 4.93 13.49 -1.85
CA ASN A 115 5.14 14.11 -3.16
C ASN A 115 4.23 13.51 -4.23
N THR A 116 4.03 14.25 -5.31
CA THR A 116 3.23 13.82 -6.48
C THR A 116 4.05 14.03 -7.75
N PHE A 117 4.00 13.05 -8.66
CA PHE A 117 4.75 13.05 -9.91
C PHE A 117 3.84 12.83 -11.12
N GLY A 118 4.20 13.40 -12.27
CA GLY A 118 3.51 13.16 -13.53
C GLY A 118 3.93 11.87 -14.22
N MET A 119 5.13 11.38 -13.93
CA MET A 119 5.68 10.17 -14.55
C MET A 119 6.55 9.40 -13.55
N CYS A 120 6.38 8.09 -13.45
CA CYS A 120 7.20 7.21 -12.62
C CYS A 120 7.87 6.14 -13.48
N ILE A 121 9.19 5.99 -13.34
CA ILE A 121 10.01 5.01 -14.05
C ILE A 121 10.58 4.02 -13.03
N LEU A 122 10.25 2.75 -13.23
CA LEU A 122 10.74 1.62 -12.45
C LEU A 122 11.74 0.84 -13.30
N GLN A 123 13.02 0.96 -12.97
CA GLN A 123 14.11 0.45 -13.81
C GLN A 123 14.36 -1.05 -13.66
N ASP A 124 14.40 -1.58 -12.44
CA ASP A 124 14.84 -2.96 -12.18
C ASP A 124 13.67 -3.80 -11.64
N PHE A 125 13.08 -4.62 -12.51
CA PHE A 125 11.94 -5.49 -12.15
C PHE A 125 12.28 -6.53 -11.06
N GLU A 126 13.49 -7.08 -11.09
CA GLU A 126 14.01 -8.07 -10.11
C GLU A 126 13.95 -7.60 -8.66
N ALA A 127 14.04 -6.28 -8.46
CA ALA A 127 14.08 -5.64 -7.15
C ALA A 127 12.71 -5.14 -6.68
N LEU A 128 11.67 -5.28 -7.50
CA LEU A 128 10.35 -4.77 -7.18
C LEU A 128 9.72 -5.61 -6.07
N THR A 129 9.25 -4.92 -5.04
CA THR A 129 8.46 -5.53 -3.96
C THR A 129 7.04 -5.00 -4.04
N PRO A 130 6.03 -5.75 -3.59
CA PRO A 130 4.64 -5.29 -3.50
C PRO A 130 4.49 -3.92 -2.85
N ASN A 131 5.20 -3.69 -1.73
CA ASN A 131 5.18 -2.41 -1.02
C ASN A 131 5.79 -1.27 -1.84
N LEU A 132 6.89 -1.53 -2.56
CA LEU A 132 7.50 -0.54 -3.44
C LEU A 132 6.56 -0.18 -4.61
N LEU A 133 5.93 -1.17 -5.24
CA LEU A 133 4.94 -0.94 -6.29
C LEU A 133 3.79 -0.06 -5.79
N ALA A 134 3.27 -0.37 -4.59
CA ALA A 134 2.21 0.43 -4.00
C ALA A 134 2.63 1.89 -3.75
N ARG A 135 3.82 2.09 -3.17
CA ARG A 135 4.39 3.42 -2.88
C ARG A 135 4.58 4.26 -4.13
N THR A 136 5.17 3.68 -5.17
CA THR A 136 5.53 4.43 -6.38
C THR A 136 4.31 4.73 -7.25
N ILE A 137 3.43 3.75 -7.47
CA ILE A 137 2.23 3.91 -8.30
C ILE A 137 1.27 4.93 -7.69
N GLU A 138 1.14 4.97 -6.37
CA GLU A 138 0.25 5.93 -5.69
C GLU A 138 0.76 7.37 -5.76
N THR A 139 2.06 7.60 -5.94
CA THR A 139 2.62 8.95 -6.07
C THR A 139 2.37 9.59 -7.43
N VAL A 140 1.83 8.84 -8.40
CA VAL A 140 1.53 9.35 -9.75
C VAL A 140 0.17 10.05 -9.77
N GLU A 141 0.10 11.22 -10.39
CA GLU A 141 -1.17 11.95 -10.59
C GLU A 141 -2.01 11.37 -11.75
N GLY A 142 -3.29 11.72 -11.77
CA GLY A 142 -4.22 11.38 -12.85
C GLY A 142 -3.78 12.01 -14.17
N GLY A 143 -3.80 11.23 -15.24
CA GLY A 143 -3.18 11.60 -16.52
C GLY A 143 -1.68 11.30 -16.58
N GLY A 144 -1.07 10.86 -15.48
CA GLY A 144 0.34 10.48 -15.43
C GLY A 144 0.61 9.06 -15.92
N LEU A 145 1.90 8.77 -16.10
CA LEU A 145 2.39 7.50 -16.65
C LEU A 145 3.26 6.72 -15.66
N VAL A 146 2.97 5.42 -15.51
CA VAL A 146 3.82 4.46 -14.81
C VAL A 146 4.54 3.62 -15.86
N ILE A 147 5.86 3.62 -15.85
CA ILE A 147 6.70 2.83 -16.76
C ILE A 147 7.46 1.76 -15.97
N LEU A 148 7.28 0.52 -16.37
CA LEU A 148 8.04 -0.64 -15.91
C LEU A 148 9.01 -1.07 -17.02
N LEU A 149 10.29 -1.12 -16.70
CA LEU A 149 11.32 -1.58 -17.62
C LEU A 149 11.63 -3.06 -17.35
N LEU A 150 11.49 -3.87 -18.40
CA LEU A 150 11.95 -5.25 -18.45
C LEU A 150 13.12 -5.28 -19.42
N ARG A 151 14.30 -5.70 -18.95
CA ARG A 151 15.43 -5.96 -19.84
C ARG A 151 15.09 -7.10 -20.80
N SER A 152 15.75 -7.12 -21.95
CA SER A 152 15.50 -8.16 -22.95
C SER A 152 15.67 -9.55 -22.34
N LEU A 153 14.61 -10.33 -22.40
CA LEU A 153 14.62 -11.75 -22.09
C LEU A 153 14.42 -12.51 -23.39
N THR A 154 15.14 -13.62 -23.55
CA THR A 154 15.07 -14.48 -24.74
C THR A 154 13.66 -15.06 -24.96
N SER A 155 12.82 -15.09 -23.92
CA SER A 155 11.42 -15.46 -24.00
C SER A 155 10.58 -14.84 -22.86
N LEU A 156 9.28 -14.63 -23.11
CA LEU A 156 8.31 -14.29 -22.03
C LEU A 156 8.26 -15.38 -20.96
N THR A 157 8.55 -16.65 -21.31
CA THR A 157 8.63 -17.74 -20.33
C THR A 157 9.77 -17.56 -19.32
N SER A 158 10.83 -16.84 -19.69
CA SER A 158 11.93 -16.52 -18.78
C SER A 158 11.53 -15.51 -17.69
N LEU A 159 10.43 -14.75 -17.88
CA LEU A 159 9.86 -13.91 -16.83
C LEU A 159 9.23 -14.74 -15.71
N TYR A 160 8.63 -15.89 -16.02
CA TYR A 160 8.04 -16.79 -15.03
C TYR A 160 9.08 -17.41 -14.11
N THR A 161 10.30 -17.62 -14.59
CA THR A 161 11.39 -18.24 -13.83
C THR A 161 12.39 -17.22 -13.28
N MET A 162 12.10 -15.92 -13.39
CA MET A 162 13.02 -14.87 -12.99
C MET A 162 13.22 -14.87 -11.47
N VAL A 163 14.48 -15.00 -11.04
CA VAL A 163 14.86 -14.92 -9.64
C VAL A 163 14.85 -13.46 -9.20
N MET A 164 14.02 -13.13 -8.22
CA MET A 164 13.96 -11.81 -7.61
C MET A 164 15.01 -11.68 -6.51
N ASP A 165 15.41 -10.44 -6.21
CA ASP A 165 16.33 -10.15 -5.10
C ASP A 165 15.82 -10.64 -3.75
N VAL A 166 14.50 -10.71 -3.59
CA VAL A 166 13.86 -11.18 -2.37
C VAL A 166 14.04 -12.69 -2.21
N HIS A 167 14.22 -13.43 -3.29
CA HIS A 167 14.42 -14.88 -3.24
C HIS A 167 15.71 -15.25 -2.51
N ASP A 168 16.76 -14.43 -2.57
CA ASP A 168 17.96 -14.63 -1.77
C ASP A 168 17.69 -14.56 -0.27
N ARG A 169 16.67 -13.79 0.15
CA ARG A 169 16.25 -13.73 1.56
C ARG A 169 15.36 -14.90 1.98
N PHE A 170 14.70 -15.54 1.02
CA PHE A 170 13.78 -16.66 1.24
C PHE A 170 14.48 -18.02 1.15
N ARG A 171 15.69 -18.06 0.60
CA ARG A 171 16.55 -19.24 0.55
C ARG A 171 17.11 -19.52 1.94
N THR A 172 16.78 -20.69 2.48
CA THR A 172 17.45 -21.24 3.66
C THR A 172 18.39 -22.36 3.23
N GLU A 173 19.26 -22.81 4.14
CA GLU A 173 20.18 -23.92 3.86
C GLU A 173 19.41 -25.20 3.46
N SER A 174 18.23 -25.39 4.07
CA SER A 174 17.33 -26.51 3.83
C SER A 174 16.48 -26.36 2.56
N HIS A 175 16.26 -25.13 2.10
CA HIS A 175 15.44 -24.85 0.92
C HIS A 175 16.09 -23.80 0.00
N SER A 176 16.84 -24.27 -0.99
CA SER A 176 17.61 -23.42 -1.91
C SER A 176 16.84 -22.93 -3.16
N LYS A 177 15.73 -23.59 -3.51
CA LYS A 177 14.92 -23.26 -4.70
C LYS A 177 13.69 -22.46 -4.30
N ALA A 178 13.72 -21.14 -4.54
CA ALA A 178 12.54 -20.29 -4.49
C ALA A 178 11.76 -20.41 -5.82
N VAL A 179 10.44 -20.41 -5.76
CA VAL A 179 9.56 -20.48 -6.94
C VAL A 179 8.89 -19.11 -7.10
N ALA A 180 8.98 -18.52 -8.30
CA ALA A 180 8.53 -17.15 -8.56
C ALA A 180 7.02 -17.04 -8.86
N ARG A 181 6.17 -17.53 -7.94
CA ARG A 181 4.69 -17.52 -8.10
C ARG A 181 4.13 -16.11 -8.18
N PHE A 182 4.72 -15.17 -7.44
CA PHE A 182 4.29 -13.77 -7.46
C PHE A 182 4.45 -13.14 -8.86
N ASN A 183 5.55 -13.47 -9.57
CA ASN A 183 5.82 -12.94 -10.90
C ASN A 183 4.84 -13.48 -11.94
N GLU A 184 4.49 -14.77 -11.86
CA GLU A 184 3.46 -15.38 -12.71
C GLU A 184 2.12 -14.67 -12.52
N ARG A 185 1.68 -14.51 -11.26
CA ARG A 185 0.46 -13.77 -10.94
C ARG A 185 0.52 -12.32 -11.43
N PHE A 186 1.67 -11.64 -11.29
CA PHE A 186 1.85 -10.26 -11.73
C PHE A 186 1.62 -10.10 -13.24
N LEU A 187 2.22 -10.97 -14.06
CA LEU A 187 2.07 -10.92 -15.52
C LEU A 187 0.62 -11.18 -15.96
N LEU A 188 -0.03 -12.19 -15.37
CA LEU A 188 -1.44 -12.50 -15.62
C LEU A 188 -2.34 -11.33 -15.21
N SER A 189 -2.01 -10.67 -14.09
CA SER A 189 -2.74 -9.47 -13.64
C SER A 189 -2.60 -8.29 -14.60
N ILE A 190 -1.42 -8.09 -15.19
CA ILE A 190 -1.20 -7.05 -16.20
C ILE A 190 -2.08 -7.32 -17.43
N ALA A 191 -2.20 -8.58 -17.85
CA ALA A 191 -3.05 -8.95 -18.98
C ALA A 191 -4.53 -8.59 -18.73
N SER A 192 -5.00 -8.65 -17.48
CA SER A 192 -6.38 -8.25 -17.13
C SER A 192 -6.59 -6.72 -17.06
N CYS A 193 -5.51 -5.93 -16.96
CA CYS A 193 -5.59 -4.50 -16.72
C CYS A 193 -5.92 -3.72 -18.01
N LYS A 194 -7.04 -2.98 -18.01
CA LYS A 194 -7.52 -2.21 -19.17
C LYS A 194 -6.62 -1.02 -19.55
N ALA A 195 -5.91 -0.45 -18.58
CA ALA A 195 -5.09 0.76 -18.75
C ALA A 195 -3.58 0.48 -18.76
N CYS A 196 -3.18 -0.78 -18.91
CA CYS A 196 -1.78 -1.20 -18.99
C CYS A 196 -1.45 -1.72 -20.38
N LEU A 197 -0.37 -1.25 -21.02
CA LEU A 197 0.02 -1.65 -22.36
C LEU A 197 1.46 -2.18 -22.38
N VAL A 198 1.66 -3.36 -22.96
CA VAL A 198 2.97 -4.00 -23.09
C VAL A 198 3.57 -3.70 -24.46
N VAL A 199 4.79 -3.18 -24.48
CA VAL A 199 5.44 -2.61 -25.65
C VAL A 199 6.86 -3.15 -25.77
N ASP A 200 7.34 -3.33 -27.00
CA ASP A 200 8.75 -3.66 -27.25
C ASP A 200 9.67 -2.42 -27.35
N ASP A 201 10.95 -2.67 -27.60
CA ASP A 201 11.98 -1.64 -27.80
C ASP A 201 11.73 -0.67 -28.96
N GLU A 202 10.78 -0.95 -29.86
CA GLU A 202 10.46 -0.13 -31.03
C GLU A 202 9.08 0.55 -30.94
N LEU A 203 8.43 0.50 -29.78
CA LEU A 203 7.04 0.94 -29.61
C LEU A 203 5.98 0.10 -30.34
N ASN A 204 6.25 -1.18 -30.61
CA ASN A 204 5.23 -2.10 -31.09
C ASN A 204 4.47 -2.68 -29.90
N VAL A 205 3.15 -2.67 -30.00
CA VAL A 205 2.27 -3.21 -28.96
C VAL A 205 2.22 -4.73 -29.06
N LEU A 206 2.60 -5.43 -27.99
CA LEU A 206 2.50 -6.88 -27.89
C LEU A 206 1.05 -7.28 -27.56
N GLN A 207 0.50 -8.25 -28.31
CA GLN A 207 -0.88 -8.72 -28.14
C GLN A 207 -1.00 -9.74 -27.00
N ILE A 208 -0.80 -9.29 -25.76
CA ILE A 208 -0.90 -10.16 -24.57
C ILE A 208 -2.33 -10.17 -23.98
N SER A 209 -3.13 -9.12 -24.22
CA SER A 209 -4.53 -9.04 -23.76
C SER A 209 -5.53 -8.76 -24.87
N SER A 210 -6.78 -9.22 -24.66
CA SER A 210 -7.91 -8.99 -25.55
C SER A 210 -8.44 -7.54 -25.47
N HIS A 211 -8.26 -6.88 -24.33
CA HIS A 211 -8.71 -5.50 -24.09
C HIS A 211 -7.98 -4.45 -24.96
N PHE A 212 -6.81 -4.81 -25.53
CA PHE A 212 -6.06 -3.96 -26.45
C PHE A 212 -6.74 -3.69 -27.79
N ARG A 213 -7.74 -4.51 -28.17
CA ARG A 213 -8.48 -4.32 -29.42
C ARG A 213 -9.56 -3.24 -29.31
N SER A 214 -9.94 -2.84 -28.10
CA SER A 214 -11.10 -1.96 -27.84
C SER A 214 -10.75 -0.56 -27.35
N ILE A 215 -9.48 -0.12 -27.39
CA ILE A 215 -9.12 1.24 -26.96
C ILE A 215 -9.62 2.24 -28.01
N GLN A 216 -10.79 2.81 -27.76
CA GLN A 216 -11.34 3.90 -28.56
C GLN A 216 -11.06 5.25 -27.88
N PRO A 217 -10.87 6.32 -28.66
CA PRO A 217 -10.72 7.66 -28.10
C PRO A 217 -12.01 8.05 -27.38
N VAL A 218 -11.89 8.45 -26.12
CA VAL A 218 -13.03 8.92 -25.34
C VAL A 218 -13.33 10.35 -25.77
N VAL A 219 -14.53 10.55 -26.29
CA VAL A 219 -15.11 11.88 -26.48
C VAL A 219 -15.75 12.24 -25.14
N VAL A 220 -15.09 13.12 -24.39
CA VAL A 220 -15.74 13.75 -23.24
C VAL A 220 -16.77 14.70 -23.84
N ALA A 221 -18.05 14.57 -23.43
CA ALA A 221 -19.07 15.55 -23.76
C ALA A 221 -18.66 16.86 -23.07
N GLU A 222 -17.98 17.72 -23.80
CA GLU A 222 -17.67 19.07 -23.39
C GLU A 222 -18.95 19.89 -23.51
N ASP A 223 -19.75 19.94 -22.43
CA ASP A 223 -20.67 21.05 -22.24
C ASP A 223 -19.87 22.36 -22.20
N SER A 224 -20.51 23.50 -22.46
CA SER A 224 -19.92 24.84 -22.65
C SER A 224 -18.94 25.36 -21.58
N GLU A 225 -18.76 24.65 -20.46
CA GLU A 225 -17.79 24.96 -19.38
C GLU A 225 -16.73 23.87 -19.12
N GLY A 226 -16.80 22.68 -19.75
CA GLY A 226 -15.79 21.62 -19.61
C GLY A 226 -15.63 21.00 -18.20
N LEU A 227 -16.59 21.21 -17.30
CA LEU A 227 -16.56 20.70 -15.92
C LEU A 227 -17.37 19.40 -15.78
N SER A 228 -16.78 18.40 -15.11
CA SER A 228 -17.49 17.19 -14.69
C SER A 228 -18.63 17.53 -13.72
N GLU A 229 -19.72 16.75 -13.69
CA GLU A 229 -20.86 16.93 -12.76
C GLU A 229 -20.42 17.16 -11.32
N LYS A 230 -19.46 16.36 -10.82
CA LYS A 230 -18.90 16.51 -9.47
C LYS A 230 -18.15 17.83 -9.25
N ALA A 231 -17.52 18.35 -10.29
CA ALA A 231 -16.82 19.63 -10.22
C ALA A 231 -17.80 20.81 -10.19
N ARG A 232 -18.98 20.68 -10.82
CA ARG A 232 -20.07 21.64 -10.70
C ARG A 232 -20.63 21.64 -9.27
N GLU A 233 -20.98 20.48 -8.74
CA GLU A 233 -21.48 20.36 -7.36
C GLU A 233 -20.51 20.97 -6.34
N LEU A 234 -19.20 20.75 -6.52
CA LEU A 234 -18.18 21.32 -5.66
C LEU A 234 -18.08 22.85 -5.80
N LYS A 235 -18.27 23.39 -7.00
CA LYS A 235 -18.31 24.84 -7.24
C LYS A 235 -19.54 25.45 -6.56
N ASP A 236 -20.70 24.82 -6.70
CA ASP A 236 -21.95 25.27 -6.09
C ASP A 236 -21.83 25.31 -4.56
N LEU A 237 -21.27 24.26 -3.96
CA LEU A 237 -21.02 24.23 -2.51
C LEU A 237 -19.99 25.29 -2.06
N LYS A 238 -18.96 25.55 -2.87
CA LYS A 238 -18.01 26.64 -2.59
C LYS A 238 -18.64 28.02 -2.68
N GLU A 239 -19.63 28.20 -3.56
CA GLU A 239 -20.37 29.45 -3.70
C GLU A 239 -21.35 29.65 -2.55
N GLN A 240 -22.03 28.58 -2.10
CA GLN A 240 -22.94 28.64 -0.94
C GLN A 240 -22.24 29.11 0.34
N PHE A 241 -21.05 28.59 0.63
CA PHE A 241 -20.32 28.88 1.87
C PHE A 241 -19.31 30.02 1.74
N ARG A 242 -19.29 30.78 0.62
CA ARG A 242 -18.25 31.78 0.34
C ARG A 242 -18.16 32.87 1.41
N ASP A 243 -19.31 33.30 1.92
CA ASP A 243 -19.41 34.44 2.85
C ASP A 243 -19.34 34.02 4.32
N GLU A 244 -19.41 32.71 4.62
CA GLU A 244 -19.35 32.20 6.00
C GLU A 244 -17.90 32.04 6.48
N LEU A 245 -17.43 32.96 7.32
CA LEU A 245 -16.13 32.83 8.01
C LEU A 245 -16.25 31.91 9.24
N PRO A 246 -15.31 30.97 9.49
CA PRO A 246 -14.06 30.69 8.77
C PRO A 246 -14.16 29.66 7.62
N VAL A 247 -15.35 29.11 7.38
CA VAL A 247 -15.55 27.94 6.51
C VAL A 247 -15.23 28.25 5.04
N GLY A 248 -15.72 29.37 4.51
CA GLY A 248 -15.60 29.75 3.10
C GLY A 248 -14.17 29.77 2.56
N PRO A 249 -13.24 30.53 3.17
CA PRO A 249 -11.84 30.58 2.70
C PRO A 249 -11.12 29.23 2.80
N LEU A 250 -11.47 28.40 3.79
CA LEU A 250 -10.89 27.07 3.98
C LEU A 250 -11.38 26.08 2.93
N ILE A 251 -12.69 26.04 2.65
CA ILE A 251 -13.26 25.21 1.57
C ILE A 251 -12.75 25.67 0.21
N GLY A 252 -12.47 26.97 0.01
CA GLY A 252 -11.84 27.45 -1.22
C GLY A 252 -10.61 26.63 -1.65
N LYS A 253 -9.83 26.13 -0.69
CA LYS A 253 -8.61 25.34 -0.91
C LYS A 253 -8.82 23.82 -1.04
N SER A 254 -10.02 23.30 -0.79
CA SER A 254 -10.30 21.86 -0.92
C SER A 254 -10.38 21.44 -2.40
N CYS A 255 -9.98 20.20 -2.69
CA CYS A 255 -10.00 19.66 -4.06
C CYS A 255 -11.22 18.77 -4.34
N THR A 256 -11.79 18.15 -3.31
CA THR A 256 -12.84 17.13 -3.43
C THR A 256 -14.05 17.48 -2.56
N MET A 257 -15.20 16.91 -2.92
CA MET A 257 -16.44 17.10 -2.17
C MET A 257 -16.33 16.54 -0.75
N ASP A 258 -15.75 15.34 -0.62
CA ASP A 258 -15.53 14.67 0.65
C ASP A 258 -14.68 15.54 1.60
N GLN A 259 -13.66 16.23 1.08
CA GLN A 259 -12.85 17.15 1.87
C GLN A 259 -13.65 18.37 2.34
N CYS A 260 -14.52 18.93 1.48
CA CYS A 260 -15.39 20.05 1.86
C CYS A 260 -16.27 19.65 3.06
N ARG A 261 -16.99 18.52 2.93
CA ARG A 261 -17.87 17.99 3.99
C ARG A 261 -17.11 17.69 5.28
N ALA A 262 -15.90 17.14 5.17
CA ALA A 262 -15.06 16.88 6.32
C ALA A 262 -14.63 18.17 7.03
N ILE A 263 -14.21 19.20 6.29
CA ILE A 263 -13.82 20.50 6.87
C ILE A 263 -15.02 21.17 7.55
N ILE A 264 -16.19 21.18 6.92
CA ILE A 264 -17.43 21.72 7.52
C ILE A 264 -17.69 21.03 8.86
N THR A 265 -17.71 19.70 8.87
CA THR A 265 -18.00 18.93 10.09
C THR A 265 -16.96 19.17 11.20
N PHE A 266 -15.68 19.36 10.84
CA PHE A 266 -14.65 19.71 11.80
C PHE A 266 -14.86 21.12 12.38
N VAL A 267 -15.18 22.11 11.54
CA VAL A 267 -15.43 23.48 11.98
C VAL A 267 -16.70 23.54 12.84
N ASP A 268 -17.76 22.81 12.48
CA ASP A 268 -18.97 22.71 13.30
C ASP A 268 -18.66 22.14 14.68
N ALA A 269 -17.82 21.10 14.76
CA ALA A 269 -17.40 20.52 16.04
C ALA A 269 -16.54 21.49 16.88
N ILE A 270 -15.77 22.37 16.23
CA ILE A 270 -14.99 23.42 16.88
C ILE A 270 -15.91 24.52 17.45
N LEU A 271 -16.93 24.91 16.69
CA LEU A 271 -17.90 25.95 17.05
C LEU A 271 -18.85 25.52 18.17
N ASP A 272 -19.21 24.23 18.23
CA ASP A 272 -20.07 23.66 19.29
C ASP A 272 -19.42 23.76 20.68
N LYS A 273 -18.09 23.96 20.77
CA LYS A 273 -17.30 24.09 22.02
C LYS A 273 -17.57 22.98 23.05
N ALA A 274 -18.04 21.82 22.59
CA ALA A 274 -18.29 20.68 23.45
C ALA A 274 -16.96 20.14 23.99
N LEU A 275 -16.77 20.21 25.31
CA LEU A 275 -15.52 19.80 25.99
C LEU A 275 -15.15 18.32 25.77
N ARG A 276 -16.08 17.46 25.31
CA ARG A 276 -15.82 16.01 25.14
C ARG A 276 -16.40 15.46 23.83
N SER A 277 -15.95 16.04 22.72
CA SER A 277 -16.28 15.57 21.37
C SER A 277 -15.07 14.89 20.71
N THR A 278 -15.31 13.80 19.98
CA THR A 278 -14.31 13.09 19.20
C THR A 278 -14.79 12.92 17.77
N VAL A 279 -14.04 13.50 16.83
CA VAL A 279 -14.33 13.36 15.40
C VAL A 279 -13.25 12.48 14.79
N ALA A 280 -13.66 11.36 14.18
CA ALA A 280 -12.75 10.43 13.52
C ALA A 280 -12.89 10.51 11.99
N LEU A 281 -11.78 10.80 11.32
CA LEU A 281 -11.63 10.81 9.87
C LEU A 281 -10.88 9.57 9.41
N ILE A 282 -11.52 8.76 8.58
CA ILE A 282 -10.99 7.51 8.07
C ILE A 282 -10.86 7.64 6.57
N ALA A 283 -9.69 7.33 6.01
CA ALA A 283 -9.56 7.30 4.57
C ALA A 283 -8.42 6.41 4.12
N ALA A 284 -8.47 6.00 2.86
CA ALA A 284 -7.32 5.46 2.18
C ALA A 284 -6.19 6.49 2.05
N ARG A 285 -5.00 6.02 1.70
CA ARG A 285 -3.87 6.89 1.40
C ARG A 285 -4.15 7.71 0.14
N GLY A 286 -3.59 8.92 0.05
CA GLY A 286 -3.77 9.77 -1.13
C GLY A 286 -5.13 10.45 -1.27
N ARG A 287 -5.99 10.40 -0.23
CA ARG A 287 -7.30 11.09 -0.17
C ARG A 287 -7.23 12.48 0.50
N GLY A 288 -6.06 12.86 1.01
CA GLY A 288 -5.79 14.20 1.56
C GLY A 288 -6.24 14.44 3.01
N LYS A 289 -6.23 13.40 3.86
CA LYS A 289 -6.55 13.51 5.30
C LYS A 289 -5.74 14.59 6.02
N SER A 290 -4.41 14.57 5.90
CA SER A 290 -3.53 15.53 6.59
C SER A 290 -3.75 16.97 6.10
N ALA A 291 -4.16 17.15 4.83
CA ALA A 291 -4.54 18.45 4.29
C ALA A 291 -5.86 18.97 4.90
N ALA A 292 -6.89 18.11 4.97
CA ALA A 292 -8.16 18.45 5.61
C ALA A 292 -7.99 18.76 7.11
N LEU A 293 -7.19 17.97 7.82
CA LEU A 293 -6.85 18.23 9.23
C LEU A 293 -6.07 19.53 9.41
N GLY A 294 -5.09 19.83 8.54
CA GLY A 294 -4.34 21.08 8.61
C GLY A 294 -5.22 22.31 8.41
N LEU A 295 -6.17 22.25 7.46
CA LEU A 295 -7.16 23.32 7.25
C LEU A 295 -8.11 23.45 8.44
N ALA A 296 -8.56 22.34 9.03
CA ALA A 296 -9.40 22.36 10.22
C ALA A 296 -8.68 22.99 11.43
N VAL A 297 -7.39 22.71 11.63
CA VAL A 297 -6.57 23.34 12.67
C VAL A 297 -6.44 24.85 12.46
N ALA A 298 -6.28 25.31 11.20
CA ALA A 298 -6.29 26.74 10.91
C ALA A 298 -7.64 27.40 11.25
N GLY A 299 -8.75 26.70 11.01
CA GLY A 299 -10.08 27.12 11.46
C GLY A 299 -10.20 27.21 12.99
N ALA A 300 -9.65 26.24 13.73
CA ALA A 300 -9.63 26.27 15.19
C ALA A 300 -8.89 27.50 15.76
N ILE A 301 -7.77 27.87 15.15
CA ILE A 301 -7.02 29.09 15.53
C ILE A 301 -7.88 30.33 15.32
N PHE A 302 -8.59 30.42 14.19
CA PHE A 302 -9.48 31.55 13.91
C PHE A 302 -10.61 31.68 14.94
N THR A 303 -11.14 30.54 15.43
CA THR A 303 -12.19 30.54 16.46
C THR A 303 -11.70 30.82 17.88
N GLY A 304 -10.38 30.92 18.10
CA GLY A 304 -9.78 31.32 19.38
C GLY A 304 -9.22 30.20 20.26
N TYR A 305 -8.99 28.99 19.72
CA TYR A 305 -8.31 27.93 20.50
C TYR A 305 -6.85 28.30 20.76
N SER A 306 -6.39 28.22 22.01
CA SER A 306 -5.05 28.64 22.44
C SER A 306 -4.01 27.55 22.28
N ASN A 307 -4.29 26.35 22.81
CA ASN A 307 -3.33 25.25 22.87
C ASN A 307 -3.81 24.07 22.03
N ILE A 308 -3.22 23.95 20.83
CA ILE A 308 -3.52 22.87 19.89
C ILE A 308 -2.31 21.94 19.81
N PHE A 309 -2.45 20.68 20.20
CA PHE A 309 -1.36 19.71 20.07
C PHE A 309 -1.62 18.72 18.96
N VAL A 310 -0.56 18.39 18.24
CA VAL A 310 -0.57 17.43 17.14
C VAL A 310 0.33 16.26 17.51
N THR A 311 -0.17 15.04 17.31
CA THR A 311 0.57 13.80 17.59
C THR A 311 0.53 12.90 16.36
N ALA A 312 1.64 12.21 16.12
CA ALA A 312 1.82 11.28 15.02
C ALA A 312 2.88 10.23 15.43
N PRO A 313 2.94 9.05 14.77
CA PRO A 313 3.97 8.06 15.04
C PRO A 313 5.38 8.57 14.69
N SER A 314 5.50 9.41 13.65
CA SER A 314 6.75 10.05 13.22
C SER A 314 6.50 11.52 12.87
N ALA A 315 7.50 12.38 13.09
CA ALA A 315 7.38 13.81 12.85
C ALA A 315 7.36 14.16 11.33
N GLU A 316 7.96 13.31 10.49
CA GLU A 316 8.02 13.51 9.04
C GLU A 316 6.63 13.53 8.38
N ASN A 317 5.71 12.71 8.88
CA ASN A 317 4.33 12.64 8.37
C ASN A 317 3.58 13.97 8.51
N LEU A 318 3.95 14.76 9.51
CA LEU A 318 3.30 16.03 9.83
C LEU A 318 3.74 17.20 8.95
N LYS A 319 4.76 17.02 8.10
CA LYS A 319 5.21 18.07 7.18
C LYS A 319 4.04 18.61 6.34
N THR A 320 3.22 17.71 5.81
CA THR A 320 2.05 18.07 5.00
C THR A 320 0.98 18.77 5.84
N LEU A 321 0.69 18.27 7.04
CA LEU A 321 -0.29 18.88 7.95
C LEU A 321 0.11 20.33 8.28
N PHE A 322 1.35 20.58 8.72
CA PHE A 322 1.81 21.93 9.03
C PHE A 322 1.86 22.85 7.81
N GLU A 323 2.19 22.34 6.63
CA GLU A 323 2.11 23.12 5.39
C GLU A 323 0.67 23.59 5.10
N PHE A 324 -0.32 22.71 5.29
CA PHE A 324 -1.72 23.07 5.10
C PHE A 324 -2.28 23.96 6.21
N VAL A 325 -1.75 23.88 7.44
CA VAL A 325 -2.03 24.87 8.48
C VAL A 325 -1.59 26.26 8.01
N CYS A 326 -0.35 26.42 7.54
CA CYS A 326 0.14 27.71 7.03
C CYS A 326 -0.69 28.21 5.84
N ARG A 327 -1.05 27.32 4.90
CA ARG A 327 -1.92 27.68 3.76
C ARG A 327 -3.33 28.09 4.19
N GLY A 328 -3.88 27.44 5.20
CA GLY A 328 -5.17 27.79 5.80
C GLY A 328 -5.12 29.16 6.48
N LEU A 329 -4.09 29.41 7.29
CA LEU A 329 -3.85 30.70 7.93
C LEU A 329 -3.70 31.84 6.90
N ASN A 330 -2.94 31.61 5.83
CA ASN A 330 -2.81 32.59 4.73
C ASN A 330 -4.14 32.86 4.01
N SER A 331 -5.05 31.88 3.99
CA SER A 331 -6.39 32.06 3.39
C SER A 331 -7.34 32.82 4.32
N LEU A 332 -7.02 32.90 5.61
CA LEU A 332 -7.74 33.65 6.64
C LEU A 332 -7.08 35.02 6.94
N ASP A 333 -6.24 35.51 6.02
CA ASP A 333 -5.49 36.77 6.13
C ASP A 333 -4.54 36.84 7.34
N TYR A 334 -3.92 35.72 7.69
CA TYR A 334 -2.75 35.69 8.57
C TYR A 334 -1.49 35.74 7.71
N MET A 335 -0.50 36.53 8.11
CA MET A 335 0.75 36.69 7.36
C MET A 335 1.89 36.07 8.16
N GLU A 336 2.77 35.34 7.46
CA GLU A 336 3.99 34.80 8.05
C GLU A 336 4.90 35.93 8.55
N HIS A 337 5.57 35.71 9.68
CA HIS A 337 6.46 36.67 10.38
C HIS A 337 5.79 37.88 11.03
N LEU A 338 4.56 38.23 10.63
CA LEU A 338 3.80 39.31 11.27
C LEU A 338 2.77 38.76 12.26
N HIS A 339 1.96 37.79 11.81
CA HIS A 339 0.90 37.19 12.63
C HIS A 339 1.30 35.85 13.24
N TYR A 340 2.18 35.09 12.58
CA TYR A 340 2.65 33.80 13.08
C TYR A 340 4.11 33.49 12.72
N ASN A 341 4.77 32.68 13.55
CA ASN A 341 6.14 32.22 13.37
C ASN A 341 6.21 30.69 13.39
N VAL A 342 6.96 30.11 12.44
CA VAL A 342 7.17 28.68 12.31
C VAL A 342 8.54 28.30 12.87
N LEU A 343 8.57 27.42 13.87
CA LEU A 343 9.78 26.88 14.49
C LEU A 343 10.06 25.47 13.96
N LYS A 344 11.26 25.29 13.43
CA LYS A 344 11.77 24.00 12.95
C LYS A 344 12.68 23.36 13.99
N SER A 345 12.81 22.03 13.93
CA SER A 345 13.72 21.28 14.78
C SER A 345 15.18 21.53 14.41
N ASP A 346 16.01 21.65 15.44
CA ASP A 346 17.48 21.66 15.34
C ASP A 346 18.08 20.25 15.51
N ASP A 347 17.27 19.22 15.82
CA ASP A 347 17.77 17.86 16.05
C ASP A 347 18.29 17.22 14.75
N PRO A 348 19.44 16.53 14.78
CA PRO A 348 20.03 15.91 13.60
C PRO A 348 19.14 14.81 12.98
N ASP A 349 18.35 14.11 13.80
CA ASP A 349 17.41 13.07 13.37
C ASP A 349 16.09 13.63 12.80
N MET A 350 15.74 14.89 13.11
CA MET A 350 14.49 15.55 12.69
C MET A 350 14.75 16.83 11.88
N LYS A 351 15.81 16.82 11.07
CA LYS A 351 16.27 18.02 10.38
C LYS A 351 15.19 18.65 9.50
N ASN A 352 14.93 19.94 9.71
CA ASN A 352 13.94 20.76 8.98
C ASN A 352 12.46 20.41 9.18
N VAL A 353 12.12 19.58 10.17
CA VAL A 353 10.71 19.31 10.50
C VAL A 353 10.14 20.45 11.35
N THR A 354 8.95 20.95 11.00
CA THR A 354 8.22 21.94 11.80
C THR A 354 7.77 21.29 13.10
N ILE A 355 8.19 21.84 14.25
CA ILE A 355 7.78 21.35 15.58
C ILE A 355 6.66 22.21 16.14
N GLN A 356 6.73 23.53 15.95
CA GLN A 356 5.84 24.46 16.62
C GLN A 356 5.49 25.65 15.73
N ILE A 357 4.24 26.10 15.79
CA ILE A 357 3.77 27.34 15.17
C ILE A 357 3.20 28.21 16.29
N ASN A 358 3.70 29.44 16.42
CA ASN A 358 3.19 30.42 17.37
C ASN A 358 2.43 31.49 16.59
N VAL A 359 1.18 31.77 17.00
CA VAL A 359 0.32 32.80 16.41
C VAL A 359 0.06 33.88 17.46
N PHE A 360 0.08 35.14 17.04
CA PHE A 360 0.03 36.31 17.96
C PHE A 360 -1.06 37.34 17.62
N LYS A 361 -1.91 37.11 16.60
CA LYS A 361 -2.83 38.12 16.06
C LYS A 361 -3.89 38.60 17.06
N GLN A 362 -4.61 37.68 17.71
CA GLN A 362 -5.65 38.01 18.70
C GLN A 362 -5.12 37.83 20.13
N HIS A 363 -4.62 36.64 20.41
CA HIS A 363 -3.92 36.28 21.63
C HIS A 363 -2.81 35.29 21.28
N ARG A 364 -1.97 34.93 22.26
CA ARG A 364 -0.93 33.93 22.05
C ARG A 364 -1.57 32.56 21.89
N GLN A 365 -1.43 31.99 20.70
CA GLN A 365 -1.87 30.64 20.37
C GLN A 365 -0.66 29.82 19.94
N THR A 366 -0.65 28.54 20.29
CA THR A 366 0.45 27.63 20.02
C THR A 366 -0.05 26.32 19.43
N ILE A 367 0.55 25.94 18.31
CA ILE A 367 0.41 24.61 17.72
C ILE A 367 1.71 23.88 17.96
N LYS A 368 1.69 22.74 18.63
CA LYS A 368 2.91 22.01 18.96
C LYS A 368 2.80 20.52 18.65
N TYR A 369 3.84 20.00 18.02
CA TYR A 369 4.03 18.55 17.90
C TYR A 369 4.48 17.96 19.24
N LEU A 370 3.79 16.91 19.68
CA LEU A 370 4.18 16.09 20.81
C LEU A 370 4.27 14.63 20.38
N ARG A 371 5.23 13.92 20.98
CA ARG A 371 5.30 12.47 20.80
C ARG A 371 4.17 11.82 21.60
N PRO A 372 3.59 10.70 21.11
CA PRO A 372 2.46 10.06 21.78
C PRO A 372 2.82 9.48 23.16
N GLN A 373 4.11 9.30 23.47
CA GLN A 373 4.60 8.82 24.77
C GLN A 373 4.62 9.92 25.85
N ASP A 374 4.60 11.20 25.48
CA ASP A 374 4.77 12.33 26.39
C ASP A 374 3.43 12.72 27.09
N GLY A 375 2.76 11.73 27.69
CA GLY A 375 1.38 11.80 28.25
C GLY A 375 1.11 12.96 29.24
N ASN A 376 2.11 13.36 30.03
CA ASN A 376 1.92 14.37 31.08
C ASN A 376 1.74 15.79 30.56
N LYS A 377 2.09 16.06 29.30
CA LYS A 377 1.97 17.40 28.70
C LYS A 377 0.58 17.68 28.13
N PHE A 378 -0.32 16.70 28.07
CA PHE A 378 -1.65 16.86 27.47
C PHE A 378 -2.69 17.52 28.39
N SER A 379 -2.35 17.83 29.65
CA SER A 379 -3.31 18.42 30.61
C SER A 379 -3.75 19.86 30.28
N GLN A 380 -3.00 20.58 29.44
CA GLN A 380 -3.29 21.97 29.04
C GLN A 380 -3.89 22.08 27.63
N VAL A 381 -4.36 20.96 27.06
CA VAL A 381 -4.84 20.89 25.68
C VAL A 381 -6.31 21.23 25.57
N GLU A 382 -6.63 22.08 24.60
CA GLU A 382 -8.01 22.36 24.22
C GLU A 382 -8.42 21.54 22.98
N LEU A 383 -7.50 21.35 22.04
CA LEU A 383 -7.68 20.53 20.84
C LEU A 383 -6.48 19.60 20.62
N LEU A 384 -6.75 18.29 20.58
CA LEU A 384 -5.75 17.28 20.24
C LEU A 384 -6.03 16.73 18.83
N VAL A 385 -5.03 16.77 17.97
CA VAL A 385 -5.05 16.12 16.66
C VAL A 385 -4.12 14.91 16.69
N ILE A 386 -4.66 13.73 16.39
CA ILE A 386 -3.90 12.49 16.28
C ILE A 386 -3.92 12.05 14.81
N ASP A 387 -2.80 12.23 14.10
CA ASP A 387 -2.65 11.75 12.73
C ASP A 387 -2.12 10.32 12.71
N GLU A 388 -2.68 9.46 11.86
CA GLU A 388 -2.36 8.03 11.75
C GLU A 388 -2.47 7.25 13.09
N ALA A 389 -3.60 7.43 13.78
CA ALA A 389 -3.88 6.79 15.07
C ALA A 389 -3.79 5.26 15.04
N ALA A 390 -4.03 4.61 13.89
CA ALA A 390 -3.92 3.15 13.76
C ALA A 390 -2.48 2.62 13.81
N ALA A 391 -1.47 3.47 13.63
CA ALA A 391 -0.07 3.08 13.83
C ALA A 391 0.34 3.13 15.31
N ILE A 392 -0.44 3.80 16.16
CA ILE A 392 -0.18 3.98 17.59
C ILE A 392 -0.84 2.85 18.38
N PRO A 393 -0.14 2.21 19.34
CA PRO A 393 -0.72 1.18 20.20
C PRO A 393 -1.98 1.67 20.93
N LEU A 394 -3.02 0.83 20.97
CA LEU A 394 -4.31 1.15 21.57
C LEU A 394 -4.25 1.66 23.03
N PRO A 395 -3.39 1.10 23.93
CA PRO A 395 -3.29 1.63 25.29
C PRO A 395 -2.83 3.10 25.32
N ILE A 396 -1.92 3.48 24.43
CA ILE A 396 -1.42 4.84 24.31
C ILE A 396 -2.53 5.74 23.76
N VAL A 397 -3.21 5.33 22.68
CA VAL A 397 -4.35 6.08 22.14
C VAL A 397 -5.42 6.31 23.20
N LYS A 398 -5.75 5.30 24.03
CA LYS A 398 -6.70 5.44 25.13
C LYS A 398 -6.24 6.45 26.19
N SER A 399 -4.96 6.49 26.51
CA SER A 399 -4.41 7.48 27.44
C SER A 399 -4.47 8.92 26.91
N LEU A 400 -4.46 9.08 25.57
CA LEU A 400 -4.59 10.36 24.89
C LEU A 400 -6.05 10.82 24.76
N LEU A 401 -7.04 9.98 25.06
CA LEU A 401 -8.46 10.34 25.00
C LEU A 401 -8.88 11.06 26.30
N GLY A 402 -8.57 12.35 26.40
CA GLY A 402 -8.94 13.21 27.54
C GLY A 402 -10.28 13.95 27.43
N PRO A 403 -10.59 14.85 28.39
CA PRO A 403 -11.78 15.70 28.41
C PRO A 403 -11.56 17.00 27.59
N TYR A 404 -11.23 16.84 26.32
CA TYR A 404 -11.06 17.95 25.35
C TYR A 404 -11.54 17.51 23.97
N LEU A 405 -11.53 18.43 22.99
CA LEU A 405 -11.88 18.13 21.60
C LEU A 405 -10.76 17.30 20.95
N ILE A 406 -11.11 16.19 20.30
CA ILE A 406 -10.13 15.27 19.70
C ILE A 406 -10.47 15.02 18.24
N PHE A 407 -9.51 15.28 17.37
CA PHE A 407 -9.55 14.87 15.97
C PHE A 407 -8.65 13.66 15.75
N LEU A 408 -9.25 12.56 15.31
CA LEU A 408 -8.56 11.31 15.00
C LEU A 408 -8.50 11.16 13.48
N SER A 409 -7.31 10.86 12.95
CA SER A 409 -7.11 10.44 11.58
C SER A 409 -6.60 8.99 11.56
N SER A 410 -7.12 8.17 10.65
CA SER A 410 -6.64 6.81 10.43
C SER A 410 -6.58 6.46 8.96
N THR A 411 -5.45 5.88 8.51
CA THR A 411 -5.44 5.13 7.24
C THR A 411 -6.27 3.86 7.35
N VAL A 412 -6.95 3.55 6.25
CA VAL A 412 -7.54 2.24 5.95
C VAL A 412 -7.09 1.80 4.57
N ASN A 413 -7.05 0.49 4.30
CA ASN A 413 -6.75 -0.10 2.99
C ASN A 413 -5.42 0.38 2.35
N GLY A 414 -4.38 0.59 3.16
CA GLY A 414 -3.07 1.06 2.68
C GLY A 414 -1.95 0.04 2.87
N TYR A 415 -0.89 0.17 2.08
CA TYR A 415 0.32 -0.67 2.18
C TYR A 415 1.13 -0.45 3.48
N GLU A 416 0.86 0.62 4.23
CA GLU A 416 1.52 0.94 5.51
C GLU A 416 0.99 0.15 6.71
N GLY A 417 0.13 -0.83 6.46
CA GLY A 417 0.00 -1.95 7.37
C GLY A 417 -0.86 -1.76 8.58
N THR A 418 -1.70 -0.73 8.61
CA THR A 418 -2.64 -0.52 9.71
C THR A 418 -3.81 -1.50 9.58
N GLY A 419 -3.84 -2.52 10.45
CA GLY A 419 -4.92 -3.49 10.53
C GLY A 419 -6.24 -2.81 10.85
N ARG A 420 -7.18 -2.86 9.90
CA ARG A 420 -8.55 -2.31 9.98
C ARG A 420 -9.30 -2.72 11.26
N SER A 421 -8.94 -3.85 11.87
CA SER A 421 -9.58 -4.32 13.10
C SER A 421 -9.32 -3.45 14.31
N LEU A 422 -8.19 -2.73 14.39
CA LEU A 422 -7.92 -1.85 15.53
C LEU A 422 -8.71 -0.55 15.41
N SER A 423 -8.73 0.07 14.23
CA SER A 423 -9.55 1.23 13.97
C SER A 423 -11.01 0.88 14.20
N LEU A 424 -11.52 -0.22 13.63
CA LEU A 424 -12.89 -0.66 13.88
C LEU A 424 -13.16 -0.97 15.36
N LYS A 425 -12.26 -1.63 16.10
CA LYS A 425 -12.45 -1.87 17.54
C LYS A 425 -12.46 -0.57 18.35
N LEU A 426 -11.57 0.38 18.05
CA LEU A 426 -11.55 1.69 18.69
C LEU A 426 -12.84 2.46 18.37
N LEU A 427 -13.23 2.50 17.10
CA LEU A 427 -14.42 3.19 16.63
C LEU A 427 -15.68 2.56 17.24
N GLN A 428 -15.81 1.23 17.25
CA GLN A 428 -16.89 0.51 17.93
C GLN A 428 -16.91 0.77 19.43
N GLN A 429 -15.75 0.86 20.09
CA GLN A 429 -15.67 1.23 21.50
C GLN A 429 -16.11 2.67 21.73
N LEU A 430 -15.78 3.60 20.83
CA LEU A 430 -16.20 5.00 20.92
C LEU A 430 -17.69 5.18 20.56
N GLU A 431 -18.19 4.43 19.58
CA GLU A 431 -19.60 4.39 19.17
C GLU A 431 -20.48 3.77 20.24
N SER A 432 -20.06 2.67 20.87
CA SER A 432 -20.82 2.07 21.98
C SER A 432 -20.87 3.01 23.20
N GLN A 433 -19.77 3.72 23.48
CA GLN A 433 -19.73 4.73 24.55
C GLN A 433 -20.59 5.96 24.25
N SER A 434 -20.79 6.30 22.98
CA SER A 434 -21.68 7.40 22.59
C SER A 434 -23.15 6.98 22.51
N GLN A 435 -23.43 5.71 22.20
CA GLN A 435 -24.78 5.18 22.02
C GLN A 435 -25.49 4.76 23.30
N THR A 436 -24.81 4.45 24.41
CA THR A 436 -25.50 4.19 25.70
C THR A 436 -26.06 5.48 26.27
N PRO A 437 -27.38 5.74 26.18
CA PRO A 437 -27.99 6.85 26.88
C PRO A 437 -28.20 6.39 28.32
N SER A 438 -27.80 7.22 29.27
CA SER A 438 -27.93 7.01 30.70
C SER A 438 -29.36 6.57 31.07
N GLN A 439 -29.58 5.29 31.36
CA GLN A 439 -30.80 4.82 32.03
C GLN A 439 -30.67 4.73 33.55
N ASN A 440 -29.52 5.01 34.16
CA ASN A 440 -29.41 5.00 35.62
C ASN A 440 -28.53 6.14 36.16
N HIS A 441 -29.15 6.91 37.05
CA HIS A 441 -28.62 7.91 37.99
C HIS A 441 -28.33 9.35 37.52
N VAL A 442 -29.12 10.22 38.13
CA VAL A 442 -29.02 11.68 38.25
C VAL A 442 -27.66 12.05 38.86
N ASN A 443 -26.67 12.37 38.01
CA ASN A 443 -25.57 13.34 38.21
C ASN A 443 -24.37 13.05 37.29
N SER A 444 -24.39 13.61 36.07
CA SER A 444 -23.23 14.18 35.35
C SER A 444 -23.52 14.25 33.85
N HIS A 445 -23.63 15.46 33.33
CA HIS A 445 -23.55 15.75 31.90
C HIS A 445 -22.20 15.33 31.34
N SER A 446 -22.10 14.25 30.57
CA SER A 446 -21.07 14.09 29.52
C SER A 446 -21.24 12.77 28.74
N GLY A 447 -22.25 12.69 27.88
CA GLY A 447 -22.20 11.72 26.78
C GLY A 447 -21.09 12.15 25.82
N LYS A 448 -20.12 11.27 25.54
CA LYS A 448 -19.05 11.57 24.60
C LYS A 448 -19.62 11.59 23.18
N LEU A 449 -19.71 12.76 22.56
CA LEU A 449 -20.17 12.90 21.18
C LEU A 449 -19.11 12.34 20.24
N PHE A 450 -19.47 11.30 19.49
CA PHE A 450 -18.59 10.66 18.52
C PHE A 450 -19.18 10.81 17.11
N ARG A 451 -18.42 11.43 16.20
CA ARG A 451 -18.77 11.54 14.78
C ARG A 451 -17.72 10.86 13.92
N LYS A 452 -18.15 9.97 13.03
CA LYS A 452 -17.30 9.23 12.10
C LYS A 452 -17.47 9.80 10.69
N MET A 453 -16.36 10.02 9.99
CA MET A 453 -16.32 10.49 8.60
C MET A 453 -15.39 9.62 7.77
N GLU A 454 -15.74 9.39 6.51
CA GLU A 454 -14.93 8.64 5.56
C GLU A 454 -14.62 9.49 4.31
N LEU A 455 -13.37 9.46 3.82
CA LEU A 455 -13.02 10.03 2.51
C LEU A 455 -12.77 8.91 1.52
N HIS A 456 -13.51 8.94 0.41
CA HIS A 456 -13.39 7.96 -0.67
C HIS A 456 -12.68 8.58 -1.88
N GLU A 457 -12.86 9.86 -2.15
CA GLU A 457 -12.29 10.50 -3.35
C GLU A 457 -10.80 10.84 -3.23
N SER A 458 -10.02 10.52 -4.27
CA SER A 458 -8.59 10.80 -4.35
C SER A 458 -8.33 12.22 -4.82
N ILE A 459 -7.30 12.84 -4.23
CA ILE A 459 -6.85 14.16 -4.68
C ILE A 459 -5.88 14.09 -5.86
N ARG A 460 -5.22 12.94 -6.08
CA ARG A 460 -4.17 12.78 -7.10
C ARG A 460 -4.74 12.41 -8.46
N TYR A 461 -5.72 11.53 -8.50
CA TYR A 461 -6.32 10.96 -9.72
C TYR A 461 -7.84 10.89 -9.56
N ALA A 462 -8.56 10.74 -10.66
CA ALA A 462 -10.03 10.68 -10.65
C ALA A 462 -10.56 9.37 -10.04
N SER A 463 -11.83 9.40 -9.62
CA SER A 463 -12.55 8.21 -9.17
C SER A 463 -12.55 7.11 -10.23
N ASN A 464 -12.59 5.85 -9.80
CA ASN A 464 -12.62 4.65 -10.66
C ASN A 464 -11.42 4.51 -11.61
N ASP A 465 -10.22 4.92 -11.16
CA ASP A 465 -8.99 4.71 -11.91
C ASP A 465 -8.69 3.20 -12.08
N PRO A 466 -8.61 2.68 -13.32
CA PRO A 466 -8.34 1.26 -13.58
C PRO A 466 -7.02 0.77 -12.99
N ILE A 467 -5.99 1.61 -12.93
CA ILE A 467 -4.70 1.24 -12.32
C ILE A 467 -4.84 1.09 -10.80
N GLU A 468 -5.67 1.91 -10.16
CA GLU A 468 -5.92 1.77 -8.73
C GLU A 468 -6.66 0.47 -8.42
N SER A 469 -7.75 0.21 -9.16
CA SER A 469 -8.56 -1.01 -8.97
C SER A 469 -7.73 -2.26 -9.24
N TRP A 470 -6.90 -2.26 -10.29
CA TRP A 470 -5.96 -3.35 -10.55
C TRP A 470 -4.96 -3.52 -9.41
N LEU A 471 -4.34 -2.44 -8.92
CA LEU A 471 -3.35 -2.51 -7.84
C LEU A 471 -3.96 -3.03 -6.53
N ASN A 472 -5.16 -2.54 -6.17
CA ASN A 472 -5.87 -2.97 -4.96
C ASN A 472 -6.29 -4.44 -5.06
N GLY A 473 -6.75 -4.89 -6.24
CA GLY A 473 -7.06 -6.30 -6.48
C GLY A 473 -5.81 -7.18 -6.43
N PHE A 474 -4.75 -6.80 -7.14
CA PHE A 474 -3.48 -7.54 -7.20
C PHE A 474 -2.80 -7.67 -5.84
N LEU A 475 -2.79 -6.60 -5.04
CA LEU A 475 -2.22 -6.61 -3.69
C LEU A 475 -3.21 -7.05 -2.60
N CYS A 476 -4.45 -7.36 -2.97
CA CYS A 476 -5.54 -7.75 -2.07
C CYS A 476 -5.75 -6.75 -0.91
N LEU A 477 -5.70 -5.45 -1.21
CA LEU A 477 -5.87 -4.37 -0.22
C LEU A 477 -7.35 -4.12 0.13
N ASP A 478 -8.26 -4.60 -0.70
CA ASP A 478 -9.71 -4.50 -0.51
C ASP A 478 -10.24 -5.52 0.49
N VAL A 479 -9.98 -5.24 1.77
CA VAL A 479 -10.36 -6.09 2.91
C VAL A 479 -11.85 -5.95 3.28
N ALA A 480 -12.49 -4.85 2.90
CA ALA A 480 -13.85 -4.50 3.33
C ALA A 480 -14.94 -5.36 2.70
N SER A 481 -14.79 -5.62 1.40
CA SER A 481 -15.76 -6.31 0.56
C SER A 481 -15.57 -7.83 0.58
N SER A 482 -14.41 -8.28 1.04
CA SER A 482 -13.95 -9.67 0.92
C SER A 482 -14.08 -10.47 2.22
N ILE A 483 -14.50 -9.87 3.33
CA ILE A 483 -14.88 -10.62 4.54
C ILE A 483 -16.38 -10.94 4.44
N PRO A 484 -16.78 -12.19 4.14
CA PRO A 484 -18.19 -12.55 4.10
C PRO A 484 -18.81 -12.41 5.51
N ASN A 485 -20.01 -11.84 5.58
CA ASN A 485 -20.78 -11.85 6.81
C ASN A 485 -21.34 -13.25 7.04
N ILE A 486 -20.63 -14.06 7.84
CA ILE A 486 -21.04 -15.41 8.17
C ILE A 486 -22.27 -15.34 9.10
N SER A 487 -23.44 -15.73 8.60
CA SER A 487 -24.71 -15.67 9.32
C SER A 487 -24.91 -16.83 10.31
N ARG A 488 -24.29 -17.99 10.05
CA ARG A 488 -24.31 -19.16 10.94
C ARG A 488 -22.91 -19.75 11.07
N LEU A 489 -22.41 -19.76 12.29
CA LEU A 489 -21.11 -20.32 12.64
C LEU A 489 -21.29 -21.79 13.07
N PRO A 490 -20.73 -22.78 12.34
CA PRO A 490 -20.85 -24.20 12.68
C PRO A 490 -20.03 -24.54 13.93
N HIS A 491 -20.42 -25.53 14.73
CA HIS A 491 -19.62 -25.93 15.90
C HIS A 491 -18.18 -26.32 15.49
N PRO A 492 -17.12 -25.90 16.23
CA PRO A 492 -15.73 -26.13 15.84
C PRO A 492 -15.35 -27.60 15.57
N SER A 493 -16.08 -28.55 16.16
CA SER A 493 -15.88 -29.99 15.92
C SER A 493 -16.30 -30.49 14.54
N LYS A 494 -17.10 -29.70 13.80
CA LYS A 494 -17.55 -30.02 12.44
C LYS A 494 -16.71 -29.30 11.36
N CYS A 495 -15.62 -28.66 11.77
CA CYS A 495 -14.75 -27.90 10.90
C CYS A 495 -13.44 -28.66 10.70
N ASP A 496 -13.05 -28.81 9.44
CA ASP A 496 -11.84 -29.51 9.06
C ASP A 496 -10.75 -28.55 8.58
N LEU A 497 -9.51 -28.97 8.79
CA LEU A 497 -8.33 -28.21 8.41
C LEU A 497 -7.79 -28.71 7.08
N TYR A 498 -7.79 -27.85 6.06
CA TYR A 498 -7.33 -28.16 4.72
C TYR A 498 -5.94 -27.59 4.46
N TYR A 499 -5.12 -28.36 3.77
CA TYR A 499 -3.83 -27.92 3.24
C TYR A 499 -4.03 -27.23 1.89
N VAL A 500 -3.60 -25.98 1.77
CA VAL A 500 -3.79 -25.19 0.54
C VAL A 500 -2.60 -25.37 -0.40
N ASN A 501 -2.88 -25.82 -1.63
CA ASN A 501 -1.88 -25.80 -2.68
C ASN A 501 -1.64 -24.36 -3.15
N ARG A 502 -0.39 -23.90 -3.02
CA ARG A 502 0.01 -22.52 -3.35
C ARG A 502 0.09 -22.28 -4.85
N ASP A 503 0.44 -23.29 -5.64
CA ASP A 503 0.53 -23.15 -7.10
C ASP A 503 -0.85 -22.85 -7.70
N THR A 504 -1.89 -23.54 -7.22
CA THR A 504 -3.27 -23.30 -7.67
C THR A 504 -3.84 -22.00 -7.10
N LEU A 505 -3.49 -21.64 -5.85
CA LEU A 505 -3.92 -20.40 -5.22
C LEU A 505 -3.42 -19.16 -5.96
N PHE A 506 -2.16 -19.16 -6.40
CA PHE A 506 -1.53 -18.02 -7.07
C PHE A 506 -1.63 -18.06 -8.61
N SER A 507 -2.39 -19.00 -9.18
CA SER A 507 -2.60 -19.16 -10.63
C SER A 507 -3.40 -18.04 -11.31
N TYR A 508 -3.92 -17.07 -10.55
CA TYR A 508 -4.74 -15.94 -11.04
C TYR A 508 -6.06 -16.34 -11.73
N HIS A 509 -6.63 -17.49 -11.37
CA HIS A 509 -8.01 -17.81 -11.73
C HIS A 509 -9.01 -16.98 -10.91
N LYS A 510 -10.19 -16.68 -11.46
CA LYS A 510 -11.20 -15.81 -10.82
C LYS A 510 -11.61 -16.30 -9.43
N GLU A 511 -11.80 -17.60 -9.26
CA GLU A 511 -12.19 -18.21 -7.98
C GLU A 511 -11.03 -18.27 -6.99
N SER A 512 -9.83 -18.64 -7.46
CA SER A 512 -8.60 -18.64 -6.65
C SER A 512 -8.27 -17.24 -6.13
N GLU A 513 -8.46 -16.22 -6.96
CA GLU A 513 -8.24 -14.82 -6.60
C GLU A 513 -9.25 -14.35 -5.55
N LEU A 514 -10.53 -14.73 -5.67
CA LEU A 514 -11.54 -14.44 -4.64
C LEU A 514 -11.21 -15.16 -3.32
N PHE A 515 -10.76 -16.40 -3.37
CA PHE A 515 -10.32 -17.15 -2.19
C PHE A 515 -9.08 -16.52 -1.54
N LEU A 516 -8.09 -16.13 -2.35
CA LEU A 516 -6.89 -15.42 -1.89
C LEU A 516 -7.24 -14.07 -1.25
N GLN A 517 -8.18 -13.32 -1.83
CA GLN A 517 -8.67 -12.07 -1.25
C GLN A 517 -9.35 -12.30 0.10
N ARG A 518 -10.22 -13.30 0.24
CA ARG A 518 -10.85 -13.67 1.53
C ARG A 518 -9.79 -14.03 2.58
N MET A 519 -8.80 -14.83 2.19
CA MET A 519 -7.70 -15.24 3.05
C MET A 519 -6.83 -14.05 3.50
N MET A 520 -6.44 -13.18 2.57
CA MET A 520 -5.64 -12.00 2.88
C MET A 520 -6.42 -10.99 3.73
N ALA A 521 -7.72 -10.82 3.46
CA ALA A 521 -8.60 -10.00 4.27
C ALA A 521 -8.66 -10.49 5.72
N LEU A 522 -8.67 -11.81 5.94
CA LEU A 522 -8.61 -12.39 7.28
C LEU A 522 -7.29 -12.08 8.00
N TYR A 523 -6.16 -12.18 7.31
CA TYR A 523 -4.85 -11.80 7.88
C TYR A 523 -4.83 -10.32 8.26
N VAL A 524 -5.33 -9.45 7.38
CA VAL A 524 -5.36 -8.01 7.65
C VAL A 524 -6.30 -7.66 8.80
N ALA A 525 -7.40 -8.41 8.94
CA ALA A 525 -8.31 -8.26 10.06
C ALA A 525 -7.72 -8.78 11.39
N SER A 526 -6.89 -9.81 11.37
CA SER A 526 -6.41 -10.44 12.62
C SER A 526 -5.15 -9.79 13.19
N HIS A 527 -4.27 -9.25 12.35
CA HIS A 527 -2.96 -8.75 12.76
C HIS A 527 -2.88 -7.23 12.87
N TYR A 528 -2.08 -6.76 13.85
CA TYR A 528 -1.87 -5.32 14.13
C TYR A 528 -1.14 -4.61 12.99
N LYS A 529 -0.09 -5.24 12.46
CA LYS A 529 0.73 -4.71 11.38
C LYS A 529 0.88 -5.74 10.26
N ASN A 530 0.48 -5.36 9.05
CA ASN A 530 0.65 -6.20 7.86
C ASN A 530 1.46 -5.45 6.80
N SER A 531 2.17 -6.15 5.94
CA SER A 531 2.80 -5.51 4.78
C SER A 531 2.35 -6.22 3.52
N PRO A 532 2.15 -5.52 2.38
CA PRO A 532 1.92 -6.20 1.11
C PRO A 532 3.07 -7.15 0.73
N ASN A 533 4.27 -6.94 1.27
CA ASN A 533 5.40 -7.86 1.09
C ASN A 533 5.14 -9.25 1.69
N ASP A 534 4.22 -9.38 2.64
CA ASP A 534 3.82 -10.66 3.21
C ASP A 534 3.18 -11.56 2.15
N LEU A 535 2.51 -10.99 1.15
CA LEU A 535 1.93 -11.74 0.03
C LEU A 535 3.00 -12.43 -0.80
N GLN A 536 4.10 -11.71 -1.09
CA GLN A 536 5.26 -12.24 -1.79
C GLN A 536 6.00 -13.29 -0.95
N LEU A 537 6.07 -13.09 0.38
CA LEU A 537 6.64 -14.09 1.28
C LEU A 537 5.81 -15.39 1.27
N MET A 538 4.47 -15.29 1.33
CA MET A 538 3.59 -16.46 1.29
C MET A 538 3.63 -17.21 -0.04
N SER A 539 3.82 -16.49 -1.15
CA SER A 539 3.87 -17.10 -2.48
C SER A 539 5.20 -17.77 -2.78
N ASP A 540 6.31 -17.08 -2.54
CA ASP A 540 7.60 -17.46 -3.14
C ASP A 540 8.47 -18.30 -2.20
N ALA A 541 8.33 -18.11 -0.88
CA ALA A 541 9.19 -18.77 0.09
C ALA A 541 8.80 -20.25 0.26
N PRO A 542 9.69 -21.21 -0.05
CA PRO A 542 9.35 -22.63 -0.13
C PRO A 542 8.98 -23.25 1.21
N SER A 543 9.59 -22.79 2.31
CA SER A 543 9.37 -23.27 3.69
C SER A 543 7.97 -22.97 4.24
N HIS A 544 7.21 -22.09 3.59
CA HIS A 544 5.89 -21.70 4.06
C HIS A 544 4.79 -22.66 3.62
N HIS A 545 3.92 -23.02 4.55
CA HIS A 545 2.71 -23.81 4.33
C HIS A 545 1.50 -23.05 4.83
N LEU A 546 0.39 -23.22 4.13
CA LEU A 546 -0.86 -22.52 4.40
C LEU A 546 -1.94 -23.55 4.69
N PHE A 547 -2.57 -23.41 5.86
CA PHE A 547 -3.70 -24.23 6.27
C PHE A 547 -4.92 -23.35 6.49
N VAL A 548 -6.09 -23.84 6.09
CA VAL A 548 -7.37 -23.13 6.23
C VAL A 548 -8.38 -24.02 6.92
N LEU A 549 -9.05 -23.48 7.94
CA LEU A 549 -10.16 -24.12 8.61
C LEU A 549 -11.44 -23.68 7.90
N LEU A 550 -12.15 -24.63 7.31
CA LEU A 550 -13.39 -24.39 6.60
C LEU A 550 -14.58 -24.92 7.41
N GLY A 551 -15.75 -24.30 7.21
CA GLY A 551 -17.00 -24.92 7.64
C GLY A 551 -17.31 -26.18 6.83
N PRO A 552 -18.31 -26.99 7.25
CA PRO A 552 -18.75 -28.13 6.47
C PRO A 552 -19.20 -27.64 5.08
N VAL A 553 -18.63 -28.24 4.04
CA VAL A 553 -18.87 -27.86 2.65
C VAL A 553 -19.97 -28.76 2.10
N ASP A 554 -21.10 -28.17 1.71
CA ASP A 554 -22.11 -28.90 0.94
C ASP A 554 -21.65 -28.99 -0.51
N GLU A 555 -21.12 -30.14 -0.94
CA GLU A 555 -20.63 -30.38 -2.32
C GLU A 555 -21.69 -30.11 -3.40
N SER A 556 -22.98 -30.14 -3.03
CA SER A 556 -24.11 -29.83 -3.91
C SER A 556 -24.25 -28.35 -4.27
N GLN A 557 -23.73 -27.44 -3.43
CA GLN A 557 -23.71 -26.01 -3.72
C GLN A 557 -22.31 -25.65 -4.22
N ASN A 558 -22.21 -25.32 -5.51
CA ASN A 558 -20.95 -24.89 -6.13
C ASN A 558 -20.55 -23.47 -5.69
N GLN A 559 -20.45 -23.27 -4.37
CA GLN A 559 -20.15 -22.01 -3.71
C GLN A 559 -18.82 -22.13 -2.97
N LEU A 560 -18.01 -21.07 -3.05
CA LEU A 560 -16.74 -21.00 -2.33
C LEU A 560 -16.97 -21.08 -0.81
N PRO A 561 -16.31 -22.01 -0.12
CA PRO A 561 -16.49 -22.18 1.32
C PRO A 561 -16.01 -20.94 2.09
N ASP A 562 -16.64 -20.72 3.24
CA ASP A 562 -16.27 -19.64 4.14
C ASP A 562 -15.02 -20.02 4.95
N ILE A 563 -14.03 -19.13 4.94
CA ILE A 563 -12.76 -19.31 5.64
C ILE A 563 -12.92 -18.82 7.08
N LEU A 564 -12.91 -19.75 8.05
CA LEU A 564 -13.10 -19.44 9.47
C LEU A 564 -11.79 -19.08 10.17
N CYS A 565 -10.73 -19.82 9.84
CA CYS A 565 -9.39 -19.60 10.37
C CYS A 565 -8.34 -19.91 9.31
N VAL A 566 -7.23 -19.19 9.33
CA VAL A 566 -6.08 -19.41 8.46
C VAL A 566 -4.83 -19.50 9.32
N ILE A 567 -3.98 -20.51 9.08
CA ILE A 567 -2.71 -20.70 9.75
C ILE A 567 -1.58 -20.70 8.72
N GLN A 568 -0.60 -19.83 8.94
CA GLN A 568 0.67 -19.83 8.22
C GLN A 568 1.73 -20.53 9.05
N VAL A 569 2.31 -21.59 8.51
CA VAL A 569 3.41 -22.35 9.12
C VAL A 569 4.68 -22.14 8.29
N CYS A 570 5.84 -22.06 8.93
CA CYS A 570 7.15 -22.09 8.30
C CYS A 570 7.92 -23.29 8.84
N LEU A 571 8.40 -24.16 7.94
CA LEU A 571 9.34 -25.22 8.32
C LEU A 571 10.73 -24.60 8.51
N GLU A 572 11.34 -24.84 9.67
CA GLU A 572 12.65 -24.30 10.04
C GLU A 572 13.59 -25.42 10.49
N GLY A 573 14.89 -25.17 10.38
CA GLY A 573 15.94 -26.07 10.88
C GLY A 573 16.58 -26.97 9.81
N LYS A 574 17.23 -28.06 10.22
CA LYS A 574 18.19 -28.87 9.41
C LYS A 574 19.41 -28.07 8.92
N ILE A 575 19.89 -27.14 9.75
CA ILE A 575 21.07 -26.32 9.47
C ILE A 575 22.33 -27.12 9.78
N SER A 576 23.37 -27.01 8.94
CA SER A 576 24.63 -27.70 9.21
C SER A 576 25.39 -27.07 10.38
N MET A 577 25.99 -27.91 11.22
CA MET A 577 26.81 -27.46 12.35
C MET A 577 27.95 -26.52 11.94
N LYS A 578 28.50 -26.70 10.72
CA LYS A 578 29.55 -25.83 10.16
C LYS A 578 29.03 -24.42 9.89
N SER A 579 27.83 -24.30 9.34
CA SER A 579 27.13 -23.03 9.10
C SER A 579 26.85 -22.32 10.42
N THR A 580 26.40 -23.08 11.43
CA THR A 580 26.12 -22.58 12.78
C THR A 580 27.36 -22.00 13.47
N LEU A 581 28.49 -22.73 13.46
CA LEU A 581 29.75 -22.26 14.04
C LEU A 581 30.30 -21.02 13.33
N LYS A 582 30.16 -20.96 12.00
CA LYS A 582 30.57 -19.79 11.21
C LYS A 582 29.74 -18.55 11.56
N SER A 583 28.41 -18.69 11.64
CA SER A 583 27.52 -17.59 12.00
C SER A 583 27.79 -17.07 13.41
N LEU A 584 28.04 -17.98 14.38
CA LEU A 584 28.40 -17.61 15.75
C LEU A 584 29.74 -16.86 15.81
N GLY A 585 30.72 -17.25 14.99
CA GLY A 585 32.01 -16.57 14.91
C GLY A 585 31.97 -15.22 14.18
N GLU A 586 31.14 -15.08 13.15
CA GLU A 586 31.00 -13.84 12.36
C GLU A 586 29.99 -12.84 12.96
N GLY A 587 29.17 -13.27 13.93
CA GLY A 587 28.11 -12.44 14.51
C GLY A 587 27.01 -12.04 13.52
N HIS A 588 26.90 -12.75 12.40
CA HIS A 588 25.91 -12.48 11.35
C HIS A 588 24.89 -13.60 11.29
N SER A 589 23.64 -13.30 11.65
CA SER A 589 22.52 -14.23 11.49
C SER A 589 21.91 -14.10 10.09
N PRO A 590 21.90 -15.17 9.28
CA PRO A 590 21.20 -15.20 7.99
C PRO A 590 19.70 -14.88 8.11
N SER A 591 19.10 -14.44 7.00
CA SER A 591 17.65 -14.29 6.92
C SER A 591 16.96 -15.65 6.78
N GLY A 592 15.99 -15.95 7.66
CA GLY A 592 15.33 -17.26 7.73
C GLY A 592 15.63 -17.95 9.07
N ASP A 593 14.98 -19.10 9.33
CA ASP A 593 15.25 -19.96 10.51
C ASP A 593 15.44 -19.21 11.84
N GLN A 594 14.56 -18.24 12.11
CA GLN A 594 14.77 -17.25 13.16
C GLN A 594 14.89 -17.87 14.55
N ILE A 595 14.12 -18.94 14.83
CA ILE A 595 14.16 -19.62 16.12
C ILE A 595 15.52 -20.30 16.31
N ALA A 596 16.00 -21.00 15.29
CA ALA A 596 17.28 -21.71 15.33
C ALA A 596 18.44 -20.74 15.58
N TRP A 597 18.50 -19.62 14.85
CA TRP A 597 19.55 -18.62 15.03
C TRP A 597 19.47 -17.93 16.38
N LYS A 598 18.27 -17.59 16.88
CA LYS A 598 18.12 -16.92 18.18
C LYS A 598 18.50 -17.81 19.35
N ILE A 599 18.15 -19.09 19.31
CA ILE A 599 18.54 -20.05 20.35
C ILE A 599 20.05 -20.28 20.32
N CYS A 600 20.63 -20.42 19.12
CA CYS A 600 22.08 -20.51 18.98
C CYS A 600 22.81 -19.26 19.50
N GLU A 601 22.29 -18.06 19.24
CA GLU A 601 22.89 -16.80 19.68
C GLU A 601 22.80 -16.60 21.20
N GLN A 602 21.65 -16.91 21.81
CA GLN A 602 21.41 -16.66 23.24
C GLN A 602 21.95 -17.76 24.15
N PHE A 603 21.78 -19.03 23.77
CA PHE A 603 22.16 -20.19 24.58
C PHE A 603 23.48 -20.83 24.15
N GLN A 604 24.08 -20.36 23.04
CA GLN A 604 25.32 -20.91 22.47
C GLN A 604 25.22 -22.40 22.15
N GLU A 605 23.99 -22.91 21.95
CA GLU A 605 23.74 -24.31 21.65
C GLU A 605 23.82 -24.56 20.15
N VAL A 606 24.89 -25.23 19.73
CA VAL A 606 25.14 -25.54 18.31
C VAL A 606 24.25 -26.69 17.83
N ALA A 607 23.77 -27.55 18.73
CA ALA A 607 22.96 -28.72 18.37
C ALA A 607 21.53 -28.34 17.95
N PHE A 608 20.94 -27.28 18.52
CA PHE A 608 19.54 -26.94 18.29
C PHE A 608 19.22 -26.62 16.81
N PRO A 609 20.02 -25.83 16.06
CA PRO A 609 19.78 -25.58 14.64
C PRO A 609 19.77 -26.82 13.73
N SER A 610 20.37 -27.93 14.18
CA SER A 610 20.38 -29.19 13.43
C SER A 610 19.03 -29.92 13.48
N LEU A 611 18.19 -29.63 14.48
CA LEU A 611 16.83 -30.15 14.58
C LEU A 611 15.93 -29.53 13.51
N SER A 612 14.85 -30.23 13.16
CA SER A 612 13.81 -29.72 12.26
C SER A 612 12.55 -29.43 13.06
N GLY A 613 11.89 -28.32 12.76
CA GLY A 613 10.65 -27.91 13.43
C GLY A 613 9.73 -27.12 12.52
N ALA A 614 8.53 -26.87 13.02
CA ALA A 614 7.52 -26.04 12.37
C ALA A 614 7.21 -24.84 13.26
N ARG A 615 7.35 -23.63 12.73
CA ARG A 615 6.98 -22.38 13.39
C ARG A 615 5.65 -21.89 12.84
N ILE A 616 4.67 -21.68 13.71
CA ILE A 616 3.47 -20.95 13.34
C ILE A 616 3.84 -19.46 13.24
N VAL A 617 3.83 -18.92 12.02
CA VAL A 617 4.16 -17.51 11.75
C VAL A 617 2.95 -16.64 12.06
N ARG A 618 1.76 -17.07 11.63
CA ARG A 618 0.50 -16.32 11.79
C ARG A 618 -0.68 -17.24 11.99
N ILE A 619 -1.62 -16.78 12.82
CA ILE A 619 -2.96 -17.35 12.99
C ILE A 619 -3.95 -16.21 12.82
N ALA A 620 -4.87 -16.36 11.88
CA ALA A 620 -5.91 -15.39 11.60
C ALA A 620 -7.28 -16.06 11.76
N VAL A 621 -8.13 -15.49 12.63
CA VAL A 621 -9.48 -15.99 12.91
C VAL A 621 -10.48 -14.93 12.50
N HIS A 622 -11.61 -15.38 11.95
CA HIS A 622 -12.68 -14.47 11.56
C HIS A 622 -13.15 -13.59 12.74
N PRO A 623 -13.28 -12.26 12.59
CA PRO A 623 -13.69 -11.37 13.67
C PRO A 623 -15.00 -11.78 14.36
N SER A 624 -15.98 -12.25 13.59
CA SER A 624 -17.25 -12.76 14.13
C SER A 624 -17.13 -14.11 14.85
N ALA A 625 -16.03 -14.84 14.62
CA ALA A 625 -15.76 -16.16 15.20
C ALA A 625 -14.84 -16.08 16.44
N LEU A 626 -14.53 -14.87 16.91
CA LEU A 626 -13.74 -14.66 18.12
C LEU A 626 -14.47 -15.21 19.36
N ARG A 627 -13.71 -15.78 20.30
CA ARG A 627 -14.20 -16.39 21.56
C ARG A 627 -14.99 -17.69 21.42
N LEU A 628 -15.13 -18.24 20.20
CA LEU A 628 -15.77 -19.55 19.96
C LEU A 628 -14.80 -20.74 19.85
N GLY A 629 -13.50 -20.50 20.02
CA GLY A 629 -12.49 -21.57 20.09
C GLY A 629 -11.98 -22.12 18.75
N TYR A 630 -12.35 -21.54 17.59
CA TYR A 630 -11.87 -22.01 16.28
C TYR A 630 -10.35 -21.98 16.13
N GLY A 631 -9.68 -20.97 16.68
CA GLY A 631 -8.21 -20.91 16.65
C GLY A 631 -7.58 -22.07 17.42
N SER A 632 -8.12 -22.42 18.59
CA SER A 632 -7.68 -23.57 19.39
C SER A 632 -7.93 -24.89 18.66
N ALA A 633 -9.09 -25.04 18.02
CA ALA A 633 -9.41 -26.21 17.21
C ALA A 633 -8.43 -26.37 16.04
N ALA A 634 -8.14 -25.30 15.30
CA ALA A 634 -7.23 -25.33 14.16
C ALA A 634 -5.79 -25.70 14.56
N VAL A 635 -5.27 -25.17 15.68
CA VAL A 635 -3.94 -25.53 16.20
C VAL A 635 -3.89 -26.97 16.70
N ASN A 636 -4.97 -27.46 17.33
CA ASN A 636 -5.04 -28.85 17.76
C ASN A 636 -5.03 -29.81 16.57
N LEU A 637 -5.81 -29.53 15.52
CA LEU A 637 -5.82 -30.31 14.27
C LEU A 637 -4.45 -30.29 13.59
N LEU A 638 -3.82 -29.11 13.51
CA LEU A 638 -2.47 -28.97 12.96
C LEU A 638 -1.44 -29.81 13.74
N THR A 639 -1.55 -29.81 15.07
CA THR A 639 -0.64 -30.59 15.94
C THR A 639 -0.85 -32.09 15.73
N ARG A 640 -2.10 -32.55 15.58
CA ARG A 640 -2.40 -33.96 15.27
C ARG A 640 -1.88 -34.36 13.89
N TYR A 641 -2.01 -33.47 12.90
CA TYR A 641 -1.47 -33.67 11.55
C TYR A 641 0.03 -33.89 11.56
N TYR A 642 0.80 -33.00 12.19
CA TYR A 642 2.26 -33.14 12.26
C TYR A 642 2.74 -34.29 13.17
N LYS A 643 1.91 -34.74 14.11
CA LYS A 643 2.18 -35.96 14.92
C LYS A 643 1.83 -37.26 14.18
N GLY A 644 1.23 -37.20 13.00
CA GLY A 644 0.78 -38.37 12.24
C GLY A 644 -0.51 -39.00 12.77
N GLN A 645 -1.22 -38.37 13.72
CA GLN A 645 -2.44 -38.92 14.34
C GLN A 645 -3.71 -38.79 13.48
N LEU A 646 -3.61 -38.15 12.32
CA LEU A 646 -4.69 -37.99 11.34
C LEU A 646 -4.48 -38.86 10.10
N ALA A 647 -3.33 -39.53 10.00
CA ALA A 647 -3.03 -40.47 8.93
C ALA A 647 -3.25 -41.89 9.46
N ASP A 648 -4.52 -42.25 9.69
CA ASP A 648 -4.88 -43.66 9.62
C ASP A 648 -4.78 -44.03 8.13
N PHE A 649 -3.59 -44.46 7.71
CA PHE A 649 -3.48 -45.29 6.52
C PHE A 649 -4.25 -46.56 6.87
N VAL A 650 -5.49 -46.65 6.39
CA VAL A 650 -6.08 -47.95 6.08
C VAL A 650 -5.24 -48.46 4.91
N GLU A 651 -4.12 -49.11 5.22
CA GLU A 651 -3.46 -50.04 4.33
C GLU A 651 -4.45 -51.21 4.14
N GLU A 652 -5.41 -51.04 3.22
CA GLU A 652 -5.95 -52.18 2.52
C GLU A 652 -4.80 -52.70 1.65
N GLU A 653 -4.12 -53.73 2.16
CA GLU A 653 -3.21 -54.60 1.42
C GLU A 653 -3.98 -55.23 0.24
N GLU A 654 -4.13 -54.51 -0.87
CA GLU A 654 -4.28 -55.14 -2.17
C GLU A 654 -2.88 -55.34 -2.74
N GLU A 655 -2.39 -56.58 -2.67
CA GLU A 655 -1.24 -57.08 -3.40
C GLU A 655 -1.45 -56.84 -4.91
N ALA A 656 -1.03 -55.66 -5.39
CA ALA A 656 -0.87 -55.40 -6.81
C ALA A 656 0.62 -55.55 -7.16
N GLU A 657 0.90 -56.63 -7.89
CA GLU A 657 2.20 -57.02 -8.40
C GLU A 657 3.00 -55.84 -8.97
N VAL A 658 4.27 -55.81 -8.58
CA VAL A 658 5.33 -54.96 -9.10
C VAL A 658 5.40 -55.10 -10.63
N ASN A 659 4.99 -54.05 -11.35
CA ASN A 659 5.42 -53.80 -12.72
C ASN A 659 6.23 -52.51 -12.74
N GLU A 660 7.55 -52.67 -12.75
CA GLU A 660 8.50 -51.62 -13.04
C GLU A 660 8.27 -51.05 -14.45
N GLY A 661 8.22 -49.72 -14.54
CA GLY A 661 8.40 -48.98 -15.77
C GLY A 661 7.12 -48.44 -16.40
N HIS A 662 6.79 -47.17 -16.09
CA HIS A 662 6.58 -46.11 -17.08
C HIS A 662 6.47 -44.77 -16.36
N GLU A 663 7.52 -43.94 -16.46
CA GLU A 663 7.44 -42.50 -16.20
C GLU A 663 6.42 -41.90 -17.16
N MET A 664 5.17 -41.76 -16.70
CA MET A 664 4.14 -41.02 -17.40
C MET A 664 4.53 -39.53 -17.40
N ASN A 665 5.01 -39.06 -18.55
CA ASN A 665 5.34 -37.67 -18.82
C ASN A 665 4.17 -36.73 -18.46
N ILE A 666 4.31 -36.05 -17.32
CA ILE A 666 3.40 -35.02 -16.76
C ILE A 666 3.11 -33.90 -17.77
N ILE A 667 3.95 -33.76 -18.79
CA ILE A 667 3.84 -32.76 -19.87
C ILE A 667 2.68 -33.08 -20.84
N GLU A 668 2.30 -34.34 -21.05
CA GLU A 668 1.21 -34.69 -21.96
C GLU A 668 -0.18 -34.51 -21.34
N ALA A 669 -0.32 -34.79 -20.03
CA ALA A 669 -1.56 -34.52 -19.31
C ALA A 669 -1.87 -33.01 -19.26
N ALA A 670 -0.83 -32.17 -19.09
CA ALA A 670 -0.97 -30.71 -19.12
C ALA A 670 -1.31 -30.14 -20.51
N LYS A 671 -0.96 -30.83 -21.61
CA LYS A 671 -1.33 -30.43 -22.97
C LYS A 671 -2.80 -30.74 -23.31
N LYS A 672 -3.37 -31.82 -22.77
CA LYS A 672 -4.79 -32.16 -23.02
C LYS A 672 -5.78 -31.21 -22.33
N GLY A 673 -5.39 -30.51 -21.26
CA GLY A 673 -6.21 -29.52 -20.57
C GLY A 673 -6.16 -28.09 -21.16
N LYS A 674 -5.21 -27.80 -22.07
CA LYS A 674 -5.03 -26.46 -22.67
C LYS A 674 -5.68 -26.30 -24.06
N GLY A 675 -6.66 -27.15 -24.35
CA GLY A 675 -7.28 -27.26 -25.66
C GLY A 675 -8.56 -26.45 -25.86
N VAL A 676 -8.77 -25.30 -25.20
CA VAL A 676 -9.70 -24.25 -25.66
C VAL A 676 -9.25 -22.90 -25.08
N PHE A 677 -8.43 -22.15 -25.81
CA PHE A 677 -8.34 -20.68 -25.77
C PHE A 677 -7.73 -20.16 -27.07
#